data_AF-A0A3D2UAP7-F1
#
_entry.id   AF-A0A3D2UAP7-F1
#
_cell.length_a   1.000
_cell.length_b   1.000
_cell.length_c   1.000
_cell.angle_alpha   90.00
_cell.angle_beta   90.00
_cell.angle_gamma   90.00
#
_symmetry.space_group_name_H-M   'P 1'
#
loop_
_entity.id
_entity.type
_entity.pdbx_description
1 polymer ?
#
loop_
_entity_poly.entity_id
_entity_poly.type
_entity_poly.pdbx_seq_one_letter_code
_entity_poly.pdbx_strand_id
1 'polypeptide(L)'
;MSQLPPPKDPGAVEAPSGQLELACQQAVLQKLLQAVVDRGHAEQGLNAEQVDWAKSEDTEYSAACLALDQKLEDDRATVIRQYDLVRDESLSGIDAEISATQIEYDDRVTVLKDRAEEEKARIDQRRDEDRWMVQAVLDDAAEDSPKHKFDNFKERLKSNRAQRMADWEELAGQVEQVAGQLANWGLPQSPSTSNGSRPPSDIDDCLDHFIECVDRANHDVRVIQRLWLPRLLVGGRALLLGAFFAALIGAPLILGDVPWRLGLLENRSRMEVSVGMSLGAALVATLGILGVLALVVRKRSRRLWERLGGHAADARRARQHWLKVSQEELGTRQQEFLGKHGPIVQRRKQAIGRIEEVQADQAEALANRHAAELAAAHAEFPERLKALVARREKQAADCELERRERLEEIDGEYRSVRDKLASEHGHRLAVRREETQRTFAQLARDWESACGEFDSNTRSMISQCDDLFRPWAELADAGYTPPAAVPPAVRLGTFEVNLAAVPGGVSEDERLKPARTVMSMPAFLPFPERASLLLESDRHGREPAVGVLQTTMLRMLTSLPPGKLRMTIIDPVGLGDNFSAFMHLADFDELLVSGRIWTESNHIDRQLADLTEHMEDVFQTYLRNQFATIEEYNEYAGEVAEPYRVLVVAGFPVNFSDNAVRRLVSIASSGARCGVYTLIHVDSRQQLPHNFDLEDLRSHANCLAWTAEGFRWQDPGLAWLPLTLEAPPEPAEFVEIVRQVGEHARDTRRVEVPFGRIAPKPDEYWGRDSRRSLDVPLGRAGATKLQDLHLGSGTSQHVLIAGKTGSGKSSFL
;
A
#
# COMPACT_ATOMS: atom_id res chain seq x y z
N MET A 1 -81.25 53.36 -10.37
CA MET A 1 -79.96 53.41 -9.64
C MET A 1 -79.60 51.97 -9.31
N SER A 2 -78.46 51.37 -9.64
CA SER A 2 -77.20 51.82 -10.21
C SER A 2 -76.43 50.50 -10.44
N GLN A 3 -76.32 50.02 -11.69
CA GLN A 3 -75.38 48.93 -12.01
C GLN A 3 -74.01 49.59 -12.23
N LEU A 4 -73.14 49.46 -11.24
CA LEU A 4 -71.73 49.82 -11.35
C LEU A 4 -70.96 48.56 -11.83
N PRO A 5 -70.06 48.69 -12.81
CA PRO A 5 -69.14 47.61 -13.17
C PRO A 5 -68.08 47.44 -12.06
N PRO A 6 -67.45 46.26 -11.93
CA PRO A 6 -66.43 46.04 -10.91
C PRO A 6 -65.18 46.90 -11.19
N PRO A 7 -64.40 47.24 -10.15
CA PRO A 7 -63.20 48.05 -10.31
C PRO A 7 -62.17 47.30 -11.16
N LYS A 8 -61.63 47.98 -12.18
CA LYS A 8 -60.43 47.54 -12.90
C LYS A 8 -59.26 47.54 -11.91
N ASP A 9 -58.57 46.41 -11.84
CA ASP A 9 -57.35 46.21 -11.08
C ASP A 9 -56.24 47.14 -11.64
N PRO A 10 -55.65 48.06 -10.85
CA PRO A 10 -54.55 48.89 -11.29
C PRO A 10 -53.23 48.13 -11.05
N GLY A 11 -52.91 47.17 -11.91
CA GLY A 11 -51.66 46.40 -11.70
C GLY A 11 -51.32 45.26 -12.65
N ALA A 12 -52.16 44.92 -13.63
CA ALA A 12 -51.74 44.06 -14.74
C ALA A 12 -51.27 44.96 -15.88
N VAL A 13 -49.97 45.25 -15.94
CA VAL A 13 -49.34 45.76 -17.16
C VAL A 13 -49.53 44.66 -18.20
N GLU A 14 -50.51 44.83 -19.10
CA GLU A 14 -50.62 44.03 -20.31
C GLU A 14 -49.22 44.01 -20.95
N ALA A 15 -48.71 42.81 -21.24
CA ALA A 15 -47.44 42.67 -21.94
C ALA A 15 -47.51 43.55 -23.19
N PRO A 16 -46.47 44.36 -23.49
CA PRO A 16 -46.52 45.28 -24.61
C PRO A 16 -46.61 44.44 -25.88
N SER A 17 -47.83 44.28 -26.39
CA SER A 17 -48.10 43.71 -27.70
C SER A 17 -47.31 44.53 -28.70
N GLY A 18 -46.52 43.90 -29.58
CA GLY A 18 -45.49 44.52 -30.44
C GLY A 18 -45.93 45.67 -31.34
N GLN A 19 -46.44 46.74 -30.76
CA GLN A 19 -46.83 47.99 -31.37
C GLN A 19 -45.56 48.78 -31.68
N LEU A 20 -45.63 49.60 -32.72
CA LEU A 20 -44.53 50.48 -33.15
C LEU A 20 -44.42 51.71 -32.24
N GLU A 21 -44.25 51.46 -30.95
CA GLU A 21 -44.03 52.48 -29.91
C GLU A 21 -42.62 52.36 -29.36
N LEU A 22 -41.97 53.49 -29.08
CA LEU A 22 -40.61 53.52 -28.52
C LEU A 22 -40.55 52.82 -27.16
N ALA A 23 -41.55 53.05 -26.31
CA ALA A 23 -41.63 52.43 -24.99
C ALA A 23 -41.72 50.90 -25.09
N CYS A 24 -42.52 50.38 -26.03
CA CYS A 24 -42.62 48.95 -26.31
C CYS A 24 -41.27 48.39 -26.78
N GLN A 25 -40.60 49.04 -27.73
CA GLN A 25 -39.30 48.63 -28.24
C GLN A 25 -38.23 48.58 -27.13
N GLN A 26 -38.14 49.63 -26.32
CA GLN A 26 -37.18 49.70 -25.22
C GLN A 26 -37.49 48.65 -24.14
N ALA A 27 -38.76 48.44 -23.79
CA ALA A 27 -39.18 47.44 -22.82
C ALA A 27 -38.82 46.01 -23.27
N VAL A 28 -39.04 45.69 -24.55
CA VAL A 28 -38.69 44.39 -25.13
C VAL A 28 -37.17 44.16 -25.09
N LEU A 29 -36.36 45.16 -25.46
CA LEU A 29 -34.91 45.08 -25.36
C LEU A 29 -34.43 44.95 -23.91
N GLN A 30 -34.97 45.75 -23.00
CA GLN A 30 -34.60 45.72 -21.58
C GLN A 30 -34.95 44.37 -20.94
N LYS A 31 -36.08 43.77 -21.29
CA LYS A 31 -36.47 42.43 -20.81
C LYS A 31 -35.45 41.37 -21.24
N LEU A 32 -34.96 41.42 -22.49
CA LEU A 32 -33.91 40.53 -22.97
C LEU A 32 -32.60 40.72 -22.19
N LEU A 33 -32.18 41.98 -21.99
CA LEU A 33 -30.96 42.30 -21.23
C LEU A 33 -31.07 41.88 -19.77
N GLN A 34 -32.24 42.01 -19.15
CA GLN A 34 -32.48 41.53 -17.79
C GLN A 34 -32.41 40.00 -17.73
N ALA A 35 -33.01 39.30 -18.70
CA ALA A 35 -32.93 37.84 -18.77
C ALA A 35 -31.48 37.34 -18.94
N VAL A 36 -30.64 38.08 -19.67
CA VAL A 36 -29.20 37.81 -19.78
C VAL A 36 -28.52 37.88 -18.40
N VAL A 37 -28.80 38.93 -17.63
CA VAL A 37 -28.25 39.14 -16.29
C VAL A 37 -28.74 38.08 -15.31
N ASP A 38 -30.05 37.80 -15.30
CA ASP A 38 -30.67 36.80 -14.42
C ASP A 38 -30.10 35.41 -14.70
N ARG A 39 -29.94 35.06 -15.98
CA ARG A 39 -29.30 33.81 -16.39
C ARG A 39 -27.85 33.74 -15.90
N GLY A 40 -27.07 34.78 -16.13
CA GLY A 40 -25.67 34.83 -15.69
C GLY A 40 -25.51 34.65 -14.18
N HIS A 41 -26.35 35.29 -13.38
CA HIS A 41 -26.35 35.11 -11.92
C HIS A 41 -26.80 33.71 -11.51
N ALA A 42 -27.84 33.15 -12.13
CA ALA A 42 -28.32 31.81 -11.83
C ALA A 42 -27.29 30.72 -12.17
N GLU A 43 -26.57 30.86 -13.30
CA GLU A 43 -25.49 29.94 -13.68
C GLU A 43 -24.34 29.95 -12.67
N GLN A 44 -23.90 31.14 -12.25
CA GLN A 44 -22.85 31.28 -11.25
C GLN A 44 -23.28 30.72 -9.89
N GLY A 45 -24.51 31.01 -9.48
CA GLY A 45 -25.10 30.51 -8.23
C GLY A 45 -25.19 28.98 -8.21
N LEU A 46 -25.74 28.37 -9.28
CA LEU A 46 -25.86 26.91 -9.40
C LEU A 46 -24.51 26.21 -9.35
N ASN A 47 -23.50 26.73 -10.06
CA ASN A 47 -22.18 26.13 -10.06
C ASN A 47 -21.49 26.25 -8.69
N ALA A 48 -21.59 27.41 -8.02
CA ALA A 48 -21.00 27.61 -6.70
C ALA A 48 -21.67 26.73 -5.64
N GLU A 49 -23.01 26.74 -5.59
CA GLU A 49 -23.77 25.90 -4.65
C GLU A 49 -23.51 24.40 -4.87
N GLN A 50 -23.39 23.96 -6.12
CA GLN A 50 -23.12 22.55 -6.41
C GLN A 50 -21.72 22.14 -5.94
N VAL A 51 -20.70 22.97 -6.16
CA VAL A 51 -19.32 22.68 -5.73
C VAL A 51 -19.21 22.69 -4.21
N ASP A 52 -19.79 23.67 -3.55
CA ASP A 52 -19.70 23.80 -2.08
C ASP A 52 -20.49 22.70 -1.37
N TRP A 53 -21.70 22.39 -1.85
CA TRP A 53 -22.50 21.30 -1.29
C TRP A 53 -21.81 19.94 -1.48
N ALA A 54 -21.29 19.65 -2.69
CA ALA A 54 -20.61 18.38 -2.96
C ALA A 54 -19.38 18.18 -2.05
N LYS A 55 -18.57 19.24 -1.86
CA LYS A 55 -17.43 19.19 -0.94
C LYS A 55 -17.86 18.95 0.51
N SER A 56 -18.93 19.61 0.97
CA SER A 56 -19.44 19.44 2.33
C SER A 56 -19.94 18.01 2.55
N GLU A 57 -20.78 17.50 1.65
CA GLU A 57 -21.36 16.16 1.75
C GLU A 57 -20.26 15.07 1.66
N ASP A 58 -19.28 15.20 0.76
CA ASP A 58 -18.15 14.26 0.66
C ASP A 58 -17.27 14.27 1.92
N THR A 59 -17.09 15.45 2.53
CA THR A 59 -16.32 15.60 3.78
C THR A 59 -17.05 14.95 4.94
N GLU A 60 -18.35 15.18 5.08
CA GLU A 60 -19.19 14.56 6.11
C GLU A 60 -19.25 13.04 5.97
N TYR A 61 -19.46 12.55 4.74
CA TYR A 61 -19.44 11.11 4.44
C TYR A 61 -18.07 10.51 4.79
N SER A 62 -16.98 11.12 4.36
CA SER A 62 -15.62 10.66 4.66
C SER A 62 -15.31 10.65 6.15
N ALA A 63 -15.76 11.67 6.90
CA ALA A 63 -15.61 11.72 8.36
C ALA A 63 -16.40 10.60 9.06
N ALA A 64 -17.64 10.36 8.63
CA ALA A 64 -18.47 9.27 9.18
C ALA A 64 -17.89 7.88 8.85
N CYS A 65 -17.32 7.72 7.66
CA CYS A 65 -16.57 6.54 7.25
C CYS A 65 -15.40 6.27 8.20
N LEU A 66 -14.57 7.29 8.42
CA LEU A 66 -13.36 7.18 9.22
C LEU A 66 -13.67 6.91 10.70
N ALA A 67 -14.73 7.53 11.24
CA ALA A 67 -15.21 7.24 12.59
C ALA A 67 -15.71 5.79 12.75
N LEU A 68 -16.37 5.25 11.72
CA LEU A 68 -16.83 3.85 11.72
C LEU A 68 -15.65 2.88 11.63
N ASP A 69 -14.65 3.17 10.81
CA ASP A 69 -13.42 2.36 10.69
C ASP A 69 -12.64 2.35 12.01
N GLN A 70 -12.51 3.50 12.66
CA GLN A 70 -11.86 3.60 13.96
C GLN A 70 -12.61 2.82 15.05
N LYS A 71 -13.95 2.89 15.05
CA LYS A 71 -14.77 2.08 15.96
C LYS A 71 -14.58 0.58 15.74
N LEU A 72 -14.48 0.12 14.48
CA LEU A 72 -14.19 -1.28 14.17
C LEU A 72 -12.85 -1.74 14.74
N GLU A 73 -11.80 -0.91 14.58
CA GLU A 73 -10.48 -1.21 15.13
C GLU A 73 -10.51 -1.31 16.66
N ASP A 74 -11.19 -0.37 17.33
CA ASP A 74 -11.33 -0.33 18.79
C ASP A 74 -12.13 -1.55 19.32
N ASP A 75 -13.25 -1.89 18.67
CA ASP A 75 -14.10 -3.03 19.05
C ASP A 75 -13.34 -4.36 18.85
N ARG A 76 -12.64 -4.53 17.72
CA ARG A 76 -11.77 -5.70 17.46
C ARG A 76 -10.64 -5.79 18.50
N ALA A 77 -9.94 -4.70 18.77
CA ALA A 77 -8.84 -4.67 19.75
C ALA A 77 -9.32 -4.97 21.18
N THR A 78 -10.55 -4.59 21.51
CA THR A 78 -11.18 -4.90 22.80
C THR A 78 -11.50 -6.38 22.93
N VAL A 79 -12.15 -6.97 21.92
CA VAL A 79 -12.46 -8.41 21.88
C VAL A 79 -11.19 -9.24 21.93
N ILE A 80 -10.19 -8.91 21.11
CA ILE A 80 -8.91 -9.63 21.10
C ILE A 80 -8.24 -9.63 22.48
N ARG A 81 -8.16 -8.46 23.14
CA ARG A 81 -7.60 -8.37 24.50
C ARG A 81 -8.37 -9.17 25.54
N GLN A 82 -9.70 -9.11 25.51
CA GLN A 82 -10.53 -9.85 26.46
C GLN A 82 -10.34 -11.36 26.30
N TYR A 83 -10.36 -11.87 25.07
CA TYR A 83 -10.22 -13.30 24.81
C TYR A 83 -8.78 -13.81 24.98
N ASP A 84 -7.75 -13.03 24.66
CA ASP A 84 -6.37 -13.42 24.97
C ASP A 84 -6.16 -13.55 26.48
N LEU A 85 -6.79 -12.68 27.28
CA LEU A 85 -6.71 -12.73 28.75
C LEU A 85 -7.44 -13.95 29.34
N VAL A 86 -8.66 -14.25 28.84
CA VAL A 86 -9.42 -15.45 29.23
C VAL A 86 -8.71 -16.74 28.78
N ARG A 87 -8.13 -16.75 27.57
CA ARG A 87 -7.34 -17.88 27.06
C ARG A 87 -6.13 -18.12 27.94
N ASP A 88 -5.35 -17.09 28.23
CA ASP A 88 -4.13 -17.24 29.01
C ASP A 88 -4.44 -17.65 30.46
N GLU A 89 -5.52 -17.14 31.07
CA GLU A 89 -5.98 -17.55 32.40
C GLU A 89 -6.45 -19.01 32.43
N SER A 90 -7.27 -19.43 31.45
CA SER A 90 -7.81 -20.79 31.38
C SER A 90 -6.77 -21.84 31.01
N LEU A 91 -5.81 -21.51 30.14
CA LEU A 91 -4.72 -22.42 29.77
C LEU A 91 -3.64 -22.52 30.84
N SER A 92 -3.36 -21.44 31.58
CA SER A 92 -2.38 -21.44 32.67
C SER A 92 -2.68 -22.50 33.75
N GLY A 93 -3.96 -22.68 34.10
CA GLY A 93 -4.37 -23.72 35.05
C GLY A 93 -4.06 -25.14 34.57
N ILE A 94 -4.32 -25.42 33.29
CA ILE A 94 -4.05 -26.74 32.68
C ILE A 94 -2.54 -26.95 32.46
N ASP A 95 -1.81 -25.90 32.07
CA ASP A 95 -0.34 -25.94 31.89
C ASP A 95 0.39 -26.19 33.21
N ALA A 96 -0.12 -25.64 34.32
CA ALA A 96 0.35 -25.95 35.67
C ALA A 96 0.08 -27.42 36.04
N GLU A 97 -1.11 -27.97 35.73
CA GLU A 97 -1.44 -29.38 35.96
C GLU A 97 -0.57 -30.34 35.12
N ILE A 98 -0.31 -30.00 33.85
CA ILE A 98 0.59 -30.76 32.97
C ILE A 98 2.01 -30.76 33.55
N SER A 99 2.51 -29.59 33.94
CA SER A 99 3.85 -29.45 34.51
C SER A 99 3.99 -30.21 35.82
N ALA A 100 2.99 -30.14 36.71
CA ALA A 100 2.97 -30.88 37.96
C ALA A 100 2.93 -32.40 37.74
N THR A 101 2.11 -32.87 36.78
CA THR A 101 2.02 -34.31 36.43
C THR A 101 3.32 -34.81 35.79
N GLN A 102 4.00 -33.97 35.01
CA GLN A 102 5.31 -34.30 34.41
C GLN A 102 6.40 -34.41 35.48
N ILE A 103 6.44 -33.47 36.44
CA ILE A 103 7.36 -33.53 37.58
C ILE A 103 7.10 -34.77 38.42
N GLU A 104 5.83 -35.08 38.73
CA GLU A 104 5.45 -36.27 39.48
C GLU A 104 5.90 -37.57 38.78
N TYR A 105 5.76 -37.64 37.46
CA TYR A 105 6.24 -38.76 36.66
C TYR A 105 7.76 -38.89 36.71
N ASP A 106 8.50 -37.81 36.48
CA ASP A 106 9.96 -37.82 36.49
C ASP A 106 10.51 -38.17 37.89
N ASP A 107 9.92 -37.64 38.95
CA ASP A 107 10.24 -38.00 40.33
C ASP A 107 9.94 -39.48 40.62
N ARG A 108 8.78 -39.99 40.19
CA ARG A 108 8.39 -41.38 40.42
C ARG A 108 9.32 -42.36 39.70
N VAL A 109 9.71 -42.06 38.46
CA VAL A 109 10.68 -42.85 37.70
C VAL A 109 12.06 -42.81 38.36
N THR A 110 12.48 -41.65 38.87
CA THR A 110 13.78 -41.49 39.54
C THR A 110 13.82 -42.28 40.86
N VAL A 111 12.81 -42.15 41.71
CA VAL A 111 12.69 -42.91 42.97
C VAL A 111 12.64 -44.43 42.72
N LEU A 112 11.96 -44.89 41.67
CA LEU A 112 11.91 -46.32 41.33
C LEU A 112 13.27 -46.83 40.83
N LYS A 113 14.05 -46.02 40.10
CA LYS A 113 15.41 -46.36 39.66
C LYS A 113 16.38 -46.42 40.83
N ASP A 114 16.42 -45.38 41.67
CA ASP A 114 17.32 -45.30 42.82
C ASP A 114 17.08 -46.46 43.80
N ARG A 115 15.80 -46.79 44.05
CA ARG A 115 15.44 -47.92 44.91
C ARG A 115 15.88 -49.27 44.32
N ALA A 116 15.77 -49.44 43.00
CA ALA A 116 16.23 -50.66 42.33
C ALA A 116 17.75 -50.81 42.38
N GLU A 117 18.49 -49.71 42.25
CA GLU A 117 19.95 -49.70 42.36
C GLU A 117 20.41 -49.98 43.79
N GLU A 118 19.76 -49.40 44.81
CA GLU A 118 20.06 -49.67 46.21
C GLU A 118 19.75 -51.13 46.62
N GLU A 119 18.59 -51.66 46.24
CA GLU A 119 18.21 -53.03 46.60
C GLU A 119 19.08 -54.06 45.87
N LYS A 120 19.48 -53.78 44.61
CA LYS A 120 20.45 -54.60 43.87
C LYS A 120 21.84 -54.58 44.50
N ALA A 121 22.32 -53.41 44.92
CA ALA A 121 23.61 -53.28 45.62
C ALA A 121 23.64 -54.08 46.93
N ARG A 122 22.52 -54.13 47.67
CA ARG A 122 22.40 -54.95 48.89
C ARG A 122 22.44 -56.45 48.61
N ILE A 123 21.84 -56.91 47.51
CA ILE A 123 21.89 -58.33 47.09
C ILE A 123 23.33 -58.70 46.70
N ASP A 124 24.01 -57.85 45.93
CA ASP A 124 25.41 -58.08 45.50
C ASP A 124 26.38 -58.12 46.69
N GLN A 125 26.24 -57.19 47.66
CA GLN A 125 27.06 -57.19 48.87
C GLN A 125 26.89 -58.48 49.70
N ARG A 126 25.65 -58.95 49.83
CA ARG A 126 25.33 -60.16 50.60
C ARG A 126 25.86 -61.44 49.92
N ARG A 127 25.82 -61.48 48.58
CA ARG A 127 26.43 -62.55 47.79
C ARG A 127 27.94 -62.66 48.04
N ASP A 128 28.63 -61.53 48.11
CA ASP A 128 30.08 -61.49 48.28
C ASP A 128 30.50 -61.84 49.73
N GLU A 129 29.72 -61.45 50.74
CA GLU A 129 29.91 -61.84 52.15
C GLU A 129 29.71 -63.36 52.38
N ASP A 130 28.64 -63.94 51.82
CA ASP A 130 28.35 -65.38 51.96
C ASP A 130 29.40 -66.25 51.24
N ARG A 131 29.89 -65.80 50.08
CA ARG A 131 30.97 -66.47 49.33
C ARG A 131 32.29 -66.47 50.10
N TRP A 132 32.61 -65.37 50.79
CA TRP A 132 33.83 -65.26 51.58
C TRP A 132 33.80 -66.19 52.82
N MET A 133 32.65 -66.30 53.49
CA MET A 133 32.46 -67.13 54.68
C MET A 133 32.63 -68.63 54.39
N VAL A 134 32.16 -69.14 53.25
CA VAL A 134 32.37 -70.55 52.84
C VAL A 134 33.83 -70.85 52.49
N GLN A 135 34.56 -69.85 52.01
CA GLN A 135 35.95 -70.00 51.59
C GLN A 135 36.93 -70.01 52.78
N ALA A 136 36.58 -69.35 53.90
CA ALA A 136 37.40 -69.27 55.12
C ALA A 136 37.23 -70.49 56.07
N VAL A 137 36.12 -71.22 56.00
CA VAL A 137 35.82 -72.37 56.90
C VAL A 137 36.52 -73.69 56.46
N LEU A 138 37.09 -73.74 55.26
CA LEU A 138 37.72 -74.96 54.69
C LEU A 138 39.11 -74.62 54.12
N ASP A 139 40.04 -74.27 55.01
CA ASP A 139 41.36 -73.77 54.67
C ASP A 139 42.41 -74.88 54.47
N ASP A 140 43.14 -74.85 53.35
CA ASP A 140 44.15 -75.87 52.98
C ASP A 140 45.48 -75.68 53.74
N ALA A 141 45.64 -74.55 54.45
CA ALA A 141 46.86 -74.13 55.14
C ALA A 141 46.90 -74.42 56.66
N ALA A 142 45.85 -75.04 57.23
CA ALA A 142 45.83 -75.41 58.65
C ALA A 142 46.85 -76.52 58.98
N GLU A 143 47.47 -76.50 60.16
CA GLU A 143 48.48 -77.50 60.60
C GLU A 143 47.96 -78.96 60.56
N ASP A 144 46.64 -79.15 60.63
CA ASP A 144 45.99 -80.45 60.63
C ASP A 144 45.54 -80.92 59.22
N SER A 145 45.84 -80.16 58.15
CA SER A 145 45.39 -80.46 56.79
C SER A 145 46.09 -81.70 56.20
N PRO A 146 45.34 -82.58 55.48
CA PRO A 146 45.90 -83.79 54.87
C PRO A 146 47.05 -83.52 53.90
N LYS A 147 47.06 -82.33 53.27
CA LYS A 147 48.10 -81.88 52.35
C LYS A 147 49.39 -81.51 53.08
N HIS A 148 49.28 -80.77 54.18
CA HIS A 148 50.44 -80.36 54.98
C HIS A 148 51.16 -81.56 55.64
N LYS A 149 50.43 -82.62 56.05
CA LYS A 149 51.01 -83.85 56.62
C LYS A 149 51.79 -84.69 55.60
N PHE A 150 51.37 -84.71 54.34
CA PHE A 150 52.04 -85.48 53.28
C PHE A 150 53.33 -84.80 52.81
N ASP A 151 53.33 -83.47 52.67
CA ASP A 151 54.51 -82.71 52.24
C ASP A 151 55.64 -82.75 53.30
N ASN A 152 55.32 -82.66 54.60
CA ASN A 152 56.31 -82.80 55.69
C ASN A 152 56.98 -84.19 55.73
N PHE A 153 56.25 -85.27 55.44
CA PHE A 153 56.81 -86.62 55.38
C PHE A 153 57.78 -86.79 54.20
N LYS A 154 57.43 -86.22 53.04
CA LYS A 154 58.25 -86.26 51.83
C LYS A 154 59.58 -85.51 51.98
N GLU A 155 59.60 -84.41 52.72
CA GLU A 155 60.83 -83.67 53.01
C GLU A 155 61.76 -84.43 53.98
N ARG A 156 61.23 -85.02 55.06
CA ARG A 156 62.03 -85.85 56.00
C ARG A 156 62.71 -87.05 55.33
N LEU A 157 62.05 -87.68 54.37
CA LEU A 157 62.58 -88.87 53.68
C LEU A 157 63.68 -88.50 52.68
N LYS A 158 63.64 -87.29 52.10
CA LYS A 158 64.71 -86.76 51.24
C LYS A 158 65.99 -86.40 52.01
N SER A 159 65.87 -85.78 53.19
CA SER A 159 67.05 -85.39 53.99
C SER A 159 67.83 -86.60 54.51
N ASN A 160 67.14 -87.62 55.05
CA ASN A 160 67.75 -88.85 55.54
C ASN A 160 68.49 -89.63 54.44
N ARG A 161 67.96 -89.62 53.21
CA ARG A 161 68.59 -90.27 52.04
C ARG A 161 69.89 -89.60 51.63
N ALA A 162 69.99 -88.27 51.72
CA ALA A 162 71.19 -87.53 51.32
C ALA A 162 72.35 -87.75 52.30
N GLN A 163 72.08 -87.67 53.62
CA GLN A 163 73.12 -87.76 54.65
C GLN A 163 73.77 -89.15 54.75
N ARG A 164 73.00 -90.22 54.48
CA ARG A 164 73.46 -91.61 54.67
C ARG A 164 74.10 -92.25 53.43
N MET A 165 73.97 -91.63 52.26
CA MET A 165 74.79 -91.99 51.10
C MET A 165 76.26 -91.57 51.31
N ALA A 166 76.50 -90.48 52.04
CA ALA A 166 77.86 -90.01 52.36
C ALA A 166 78.61 -90.98 53.31
N ASP A 167 77.97 -91.48 54.37
CA ASP A 167 78.58 -92.43 55.33
C ASP A 167 79.09 -93.72 54.67
N TRP A 168 78.42 -94.18 53.61
CA TRP A 168 78.85 -95.35 52.83
C TRP A 168 80.04 -95.05 51.90
N GLU A 169 80.08 -93.86 51.30
CA GLU A 169 81.20 -93.44 50.44
C GLU A 169 82.51 -93.32 51.23
N GLU A 170 82.43 -92.86 52.48
CA GLU A 170 83.57 -92.80 53.40
C GLU A 170 84.11 -94.20 53.78
N LEU A 171 83.23 -95.14 54.14
CA LEU A 171 83.61 -96.53 54.42
C LEU A 171 84.25 -97.21 53.20
N ALA A 172 83.66 -97.02 52.01
CA ALA A 172 84.17 -97.60 50.76
C ALA A 172 85.58 -97.08 50.43
N GLY A 173 85.85 -95.79 50.64
CA GLY A 173 87.17 -95.19 50.44
C GLY A 173 88.24 -95.68 51.42
N GLN A 174 87.88 -95.93 52.68
CA GLN A 174 88.81 -96.46 53.68
C GLN A 174 89.20 -97.94 53.42
N VAL A 175 88.25 -98.75 52.95
CA VAL A 175 88.51 -100.15 52.56
C VAL A 175 89.40 -100.21 51.31
N GLU A 176 89.24 -99.27 50.37
CA GLU A 176 90.07 -99.13 49.16
C GLU A 176 91.50 -98.68 49.48
N GLN A 177 91.71 -97.76 50.44
CA GLN A 177 93.04 -97.40 50.95
C GLN A 177 93.77 -98.59 51.60
N VAL A 178 93.06 -99.41 52.38
CA VAL A 178 93.64 -100.61 52.99
C VAL A 178 93.96 -101.67 51.93
N ALA A 179 93.11 -101.81 50.89
CA ALA A 179 93.38 -102.65 49.73
C ALA A 179 94.66 -102.23 48.99
N GLY A 180 94.90 -100.91 48.85
CA GLY A 180 96.12 -100.35 48.25
C GLY A 180 97.38 -100.58 49.10
N GLN A 181 97.28 -100.48 50.43
CA GLN A 181 98.38 -100.80 51.34
C GLN A 181 98.76 -102.28 51.31
N LEU A 182 97.78 -103.17 51.09
CA LEU A 182 97.97 -104.62 50.97
C LEU A 182 98.42 -105.06 49.57
N ALA A 183 98.10 -104.30 48.53
CA ALA A 183 98.60 -104.50 47.15
C ALA A 183 100.12 -104.32 47.07
N ASN A 184 100.66 -103.33 47.79
CA ASN A 184 102.10 -103.13 47.97
C ASN A 184 102.79 -104.32 48.69
N TRP A 185 102.02 -105.21 49.32
CA TRP A 185 102.54 -106.42 49.99
C TRP A 185 102.38 -107.70 49.13
N GLY A 186 101.87 -107.59 47.90
CA GLY A 186 101.78 -108.69 46.92
C GLY A 186 100.68 -109.73 47.18
N LEU A 187 99.59 -109.35 47.88
CA LEU A 187 98.42 -110.23 48.12
C LEU A 187 97.36 -110.05 47.01
N PRO A 188 96.72 -111.14 46.52
CA PRO A 188 95.70 -111.05 45.47
C PRO A 188 94.39 -110.42 45.96
N GLN A 189 93.73 -109.67 45.06
CA GLN A 189 92.61 -108.75 45.36
C GLN A 189 91.18 -109.27 45.12
N SER A 190 90.94 -110.59 45.02
CA SER A 190 89.58 -111.05 44.69
C SER A 190 88.67 -111.21 45.92
N PRO A 191 87.39 -110.80 45.85
CA PRO A 191 86.55 -110.53 47.02
C PRO A 191 85.68 -111.74 47.41
N SER A 192 85.55 -111.96 48.71
CA SER A 192 84.77 -113.08 49.26
C SER A 192 83.32 -112.68 49.52
N THR A 193 82.37 -113.49 49.02
CA THR A 193 80.95 -113.37 49.30
C THR A 193 80.59 -114.00 50.65
N SER A 194 80.12 -113.18 51.59
CA SER A 194 79.49 -113.62 52.85
C SER A 194 77.98 -113.72 52.66
N ASN A 195 77.32 -114.65 53.38
CA ASN A 195 75.86 -114.76 53.57
C ASN A 195 75.51 -114.33 55.02
N GLY A 196 75.47 -113.03 55.28
CA GLY A 196 75.05 -112.42 56.56
C GLY A 196 73.55 -112.19 56.70
N SER A 197 73.12 -111.88 57.93
CA SER A 197 71.76 -111.90 58.51
C SER A 197 70.65 -111.13 57.77
N ARG A 198 69.39 -111.57 57.98
CA ARG A 198 68.17 -111.02 57.37
C ARG A 198 67.81 -109.67 58.02
N PRO A 199 67.61 -108.59 57.26
CA PRO A 199 67.32 -107.26 57.80
C PRO A 199 65.89 -107.13 58.40
N PRO A 200 65.64 -106.14 59.30
CA PRO A 200 64.33 -105.87 59.93
C PRO A 200 63.24 -105.41 58.95
N SER A 201 62.00 -105.26 59.41
CA SER A 201 60.85 -104.86 58.57
C SER A 201 60.39 -103.41 58.70
N ASP A 202 60.71 -102.69 59.79
CA ASP A 202 60.32 -101.28 59.99
C ASP A 202 61.38 -100.32 59.41
N ILE A 203 60.98 -99.15 58.89
CA ILE A 203 61.87 -98.24 58.14
C ILE A 203 62.96 -97.63 59.00
N ASP A 204 62.61 -97.19 60.21
CA ASP A 204 63.56 -96.58 61.14
C ASP A 204 64.51 -97.65 61.71
N ASP A 205 64.01 -98.86 62.00
CA ASP A 205 64.84 -100.00 62.42
C ASP A 205 65.78 -100.51 61.31
N CYS A 206 65.34 -100.46 60.04
CA CYS A 206 66.18 -100.77 58.88
C CYS A 206 67.35 -99.79 58.72
N LEU A 207 67.12 -98.52 59.08
CA LEU A 207 68.14 -97.48 59.05
C LEU A 207 69.20 -97.72 60.13
N ASP A 208 68.77 -98.04 61.35
CA ASP A 208 69.67 -98.32 62.48
C ASP A 208 70.53 -99.57 62.24
N HIS A 209 69.95 -100.61 61.63
CA HIS A 209 70.70 -101.82 61.27
C HIS A 209 71.81 -101.57 60.22
N PHE A 210 71.58 -100.64 59.29
CA PHE A 210 72.59 -100.23 58.32
C PHE A 210 73.77 -99.49 58.99
N ILE A 211 73.47 -98.62 59.97
CA ILE A 211 74.49 -97.87 60.73
C ILE A 211 75.42 -98.83 61.50
N GLU A 212 74.84 -99.82 62.19
CA GLU A 212 75.61 -100.80 62.96
C GLU A 212 76.57 -101.63 62.08
N CYS A 213 76.15 -101.97 60.86
CA CYS A 213 76.98 -102.73 59.92
C CYS A 213 78.18 -101.91 59.39
N VAL A 214 77.98 -100.60 59.17
CA VAL A 214 79.06 -99.68 58.75
C VAL A 214 80.09 -99.52 59.88
N ASP A 215 79.66 -99.41 61.13
CA ASP A 215 80.56 -99.27 62.28
C ASP A 215 81.44 -100.49 62.54
N ARG A 216 80.91 -101.70 62.37
CA ARG A 216 81.69 -102.95 62.50
C ARG A 216 82.79 -103.07 61.44
N ALA A 217 82.50 -102.69 60.20
CA ALA A 217 83.48 -102.69 59.12
C ALA A 217 84.59 -101.64 59.36
N ASN A 218 84.23 -100.45 59.85
CA ASN A 218 85.18 -99.41 60.26
C ASN A 218 86.11 -99.84 61.41
N HIS A 219 85.64 -100.70 62.34
CA HIS A 219 86.48 -101.21 63.42
C HIS A 219 87.64 -102.07 62.90
N ASP A 220 87.38 -102.96 61.93
CA ASP A 220 88.39 -103.86 61.36
C ASP A 220 89.43 -103.12 60.50
N VAL A 221 89.03 -102.05 59.81
CA VAL A 221 89.94 -101.12 59.13
C VAL A 221 90.99 -100.57 60.13
N ARG A 222 90.56 -100.14 61.31
CA ARG A 222 91.45 -99.59 62.36
C ARG A 222 92.42 -100.65 62.91
N VAL A 223 92.00 -101.91 63.01
CA VAL A 223 92.84 -103.02 63.49
C VAL A 223 93.97 -103.32 62.50
N ILE A 224 93.67 -103.32 61.20
CA ILE A 224 94.66 -103.57 60.14
C ILE A 224 95.70 -102.44 60.07
N GLN A 225 95.29 -101.20 60.29
CA GLN A 225 96.19 -100.03 60.32
C GLN A 225 97.20 -100.02 61.49
N ARG A 226 97.01 -100.84 62.54
CA ARG A 226 97.89 -100.88 63.73
C ARG A 226 99.00 -101.94 63.68
N LEU A 227 99.08 -102.78 62.65
CA LEU A 227 100.10 -103.83 62.54
C LEU A 227 101.49 -103.25 62.16
N TRP A 228 102.52 -103.52 62.98
CA TRP A 228 103.87 -102.96 62.79
C TRP A 228 104.83 -103.91 62.04
N LEU A 229 104.76 -105.23 62.25
CA LEU A 229 105.66 -106.23 61.64
C LEU A 229 105.73 -106.19 60.09
N PRO A 230 104.61 -106.02 59.34
CA PRO A 230 104.66 -105.91 57.88
C PRO A 230 105.39 -104.67 57.37
N ARG A 231 105.51 -103.62 58.20
CA ARG A 231 106.17 -102.35 57.84
C ARG A 231 107.70 -102.42 57.89
N LEU A 232 108.28 -103.46 58.50
CA LEU A 232 109.74 -103.66 58.58
C LEU A 232 110.31 -104.41 57.38
N LEU A 233 109.50 -105.25 56.72
CA LEU A 233 109.86 -106.03 55.54
C LEU A 233 109.65 -105.28 54.22
N VAL A 234 109.21 -104.02 54.28
CA VAL A 234 108.90 -103.18 53.13
C VAL A 234 109.67 -101.86 53.23
N GLY A 235 110.41 -101.52 52.17
CA GLY A 235 111.19 -100.27 52.08
C GLY A 235 112.50 -100.29 52.87
N GLY A 236 113.13 -99.11 53.03
CA GLY A 236 114.50 -98.94 53.53
C GLY A 236 114.83 -99.53 54.91
N ARG A 237 113.85 -100.01 55.67
CA ARG A 237 114.06 -100.72 56.95
C ARG A 237 114.43 -102.19 56.77
N ALA A 238 114.00 -102.82 55.68
CA ALA A 238 114.48 -104.14 55.27
C ALA A 238 115.98 -104.09 54.93
N LEU A 239 116.45 -102.93 54.44
CA LEU A 239 117.87 -102.65 54.22
C LEU A 239 118.65 -102.49 55.54
N LEU A 240 118.09 -101.92 56.62
CA LEU A 240 118.77 -101.89 57.94
C LEU A 240 118.89 -103.27 58.57
N LEU A 241 117.84 -104.08 58.48
CA LEU A 241 117.84 -105.47 58.94
C LEU A 241 118.81 -106.31 58.10
N GLY A 242 118.78 -106.11 56.78
CA GLY A 242 119.74 -106.71 55.85
C GLY A 242 121.17 -106.25 56.10
N ALA A 243 121.38 -104.98 56.45
CA ALA A 243 122.69 -104.42 56.79
C ALA A 243 123.23 -105.00 58.10
N PHE A 244 122.40 -105.26 59.10
CA PHE A 244 122.81 -105.88 60.37
C PHE A 244 123.30 -107.33 60.20
N PHE A 245 122.59 -108.14 59.43
CA PHE A 245 123.01 -109.50 59.10
C PHE A 245 124.19 -109.53 58.12
N ALA A 246 124.23 -108.61 57.16
CA ALA A 246 125.38 -108.42 56.29
C ALA A 246 126.63 -107.97 57.07
N ALA A 247 126.49 -107.16 58.13
CA ALA A 247 127.59 -106.77 59.00
C ALA A 247 128.07 -107.95 59.88
N LEU A 248 127.17 -108.75 60.46
CA LEU A 248 127.50 -109.90 61.31
C LEU A 248 128.28 -110.98 60.55
N ILE A 249 127.93 -111.18 59.28
CA ILE A 249 128.50 -112.21 58.41
C ILE A 249 129.69 -111.64 57.61
N GLY A 250 129.55 -110.41 57.10
CA GLY A 250 130.56 -109.73 56.29
C GLY A 250 131.78 -109.26 57.08
N ALA A 251 131.64 -108.82 58.34
CA ALA A 251 132.76 -108.35 59.15
C ALA A 251 133.91 -109.37 59.28
N PRO A 252 133.71 -110.64 59.69
CA PRO A 252 134.78 -111.64 59.72
C PRO A 252 135.31 -112.02 58.33
N LEU A 253 134.43 -111.96 57.31
CA LEU A 253 134.76 -112.26 55.91
C LEU A 253 135.63 -111.17 55.24
N ILE A 254 135.52 -109.90 55.68
CA ILE A 254 136.42 -108.82 55.27
C ILE A 254 137.68 -108.80 56.15
N LEU A 255 137.55 -108.90 57.49
CA LEU A 255 138.69 -108.89 58.43
C LEU A 255 139.72 -110.02 58.16
N GLY A 256 139.31 -111.12 57.52
CA GLY A 256 140.14 -112.33 57.37
C GLY A 256 141.06 -112.40 56.16
N ASP A 257 141.10 -111.39 55.27
CA ASP A 257 141.85 -111.43 53.99
C ASP A 257 141.62 -112.70 53.17
N VAL A 258 140.50 -113.37 53.42
CA VAL A 258 140.09 -114.57 52.70
C VAL A 258 139.84 -114.29 51.26
N PRO A 259 138.92 -113.36 50.96
CA PRO A 259 138.53 -113.17 49.57
C PRO A 259 139.81 -112.95 48.79
N TRP A 260 140.58 -112.00 49.31
CA TRP A 260 141.99 -111.88 49.04
C TRP A 260 142.75 -113.18 48.72
N ARG A 261 142.85 -114.20 49.60
CA ARG A 261 143.54 -115.52 49.39
C ARG A 261 143.23 -116.23 48.07
N LEU A 262 142.07 -116.01 47.46
CA LEU A 262 141.77 -116.58 46.14
C LEU A 262 142.55 -115.87 45.01
N GLY A 263 143.32 -114.85 45.37
CA GLY A 263 144.23 -114.10 44.52
C GLY A 263 143.59 -112.88 43.89
N LEU A 264 142.38 -112.55 44.28
CA LEU A 264 141.58 -111.74 43.39
C LEU A 264 142.25 -110.43 43.05
N LEU A 265 142.70 -109.61 44.02
CA LEU A 265 143.26 -108.31 43.65
C LEU A 265 144.38 -107.92 44.58
N GLU A 266 145.59 -107.89 44.11
CA GLU A 266 146.10 -107.50 42.80
C GLU A 266 146.16 -106.00 42.49
N ASN A 267 147.28 -105.70 41.91
CA ASN A 267 148.37 -105.83 42.87
C ASN A 267 147.99 -105.89 44.41
N ARG A 268 147.44 -104.90 45.17
CA ARG A 268 146.67 -105.12 46.46
C ARG A 268 145.95 -103.88 46.96
N SER A 269 146.31 -102.71 46.44
CA SER A 269 145.62 -101.46 46.74
C SER A 269 144.18 -101.45 46.21
N ARG A 270 143.79 -102.40 45.35
CA ARG A 270 142.41 -102.78 45.02
C ARG A 270 141.70 -103.49 46.19
N MET A 271 141.56 -102.79 47.31
CA MET A 271 140.73 -103.19 48.45
C MET A 271 139.27 -103.42 48.05
N GLU A 272 138.89 -102.76 46.96
CA GLU A 272 137.53 -102.73 46.45
C GLU A 272 136.98 -104.11 46.17
N VAL A 273 137.79 -105.02 45.63
CA VAL A 273 137.24 -106.23 45.03
C VAL A 273 137.46 -107.47 45.93
N SER A 274 138.23 -107.36 47.03
CA SER A 274 138.24 -108.39 48.09
C SER A 274 137.04 -108.22 49.00
N VAL A 275 136.83 -106.98 49.43
CA VAL A 275 135.65 -106.52 50.14
C VAL A 275 134.41 -106.87 49.31
N GLY A 276 134.46 -106.66 47.99
CA GLY A 276 133.40 -107.04 47.05
C GLY A 276 133.00 -108.53 47.08
N MET A 277 133.94 -109.46 47.32
CA MET A 277 133.62 -110.89 47.33
C MET A 277 133.14 -111.41 48.69
N SER A 278 133.66 -110.88 49.79
CA SER A 278 133.14 -111.16 51.13
C SER A 278 131.76 -110.55 51.36
N LEU A 279 131.51 -109.36 50.80
CA LEU A 279 130.18 -108.77 50.69
C LEU A 279 129.21 -109.68 49.94
N GLY A 280 129.63 -110.28 48.82
CA GLY A 280 128.80 -111.19 48.03
C GLY A 280 128.33 -112.44 48.80
N ALA A 281 129.21 -113.05 49.61
CA ALA A 281 128.88 -114.24 50.40
C ALA A 281 127.94 -113.93 51.59
N ALA A 282 128.14 -112.78 52.25
CA ALA A 282 127.24 -112.29 53.30
C ALA A 282 125.84 -111.96 52.76
N LEU A 283 125.75 -111.44 51.52
CA LEU A 283 124.51 -111.10 50.85
C LEU A 283 123.58 -112.32 50.71
N VAL A 284 124.12 -113.48 50.29
CA VAL A 284 123.33 -114.70 50.04
C VAL A 284 122.72 -115.28 51.32
N ALA A 285 123.50 -115.35 52.42
CA ALA A 285 123.01 -115.84 53.72
C ALA A 285 121.93 -114.91 54.32
N THR A 286 122.07 -113.61 54.09
CA THR A 286 121.10 -112.59 54.52
C THR A 286 119.79 -112.68 53.75
N LEU A 287 119.86 -112.96 52.43
CA LEU A 287 118.67 -113.17 51.60
C LEU A 287 117.85 -114.41 52.02
N GLY A 288 118.49 -115.49 52.48
CA GLY A 288 117.80 -116.71 52.94
C GLY A 288 116.96 -116.51 54.21
N ILE A 289 117.47 -115.77 55.20
CA ILE A 289 116.77 -115.49 56.46
C ILE A 289 115.58 -114.54 56.23
N LEU A 290 115.75 -113.53 55.37
CA LEU A 290 114.65 -112.62 54.99
C LEU A 290 113.50 -113.36 54.29
N GLY A 291 113.79 -114.40 53.51
CA GLY A 291 112.80 -115.21 52.80
C GLY A 291 111.80 -115.92 53.73
N VAL A 292 112.28 -116.50 54.84
CA VAL A 292 111.43 -117.20 55.82
C VAL A 292 110.52 -116.22 56.57
N LEU A 293 111.05 -115.05 56.94
CA LEU A 293 110.31 -114.01 57.65
C LEU A 293 109.14 -113.46 56.82
N ALA A 294 109.35 -113.26 55.52
CA ALA A 294 108.32 -112.80 54.59
C ALA A 294 107.14 -113.78 54.47
N LEU A 295 107.39 -115.08 54.63
CA LEU A 295 106.40 -116.15 54.49
C LEU A 295 105.40 -116.19 55.66
N VAL A 296 105.86 -115.94 56.89
CA VAL A 296 105.01 -115.87 58.10
C VAL A 296 104.09 -114.65 58.07
N VAL A 297 104.59 -113.50 57.62
CA VAL A 297 103.83 -112.24 57.56
C VAL A 297 102.70 -112.33 56.54
N ARG A 298 102.95 -112.90 55.36
CA ARG A 298 101.91 -113.09 54.33
C ARG A 298 100.72 -113.93 54.81
N LYS A 299 100.95 -114.98 55.61
CA LYS A 299 99.89 -115.86 56.10
C LYS A 299 98.96 -115.18 57.12
N ARG A 300 99.50 -114.28 57.95
CA ARG A 300 98.73 -113.58 59.00
C ARG A 300 97.90 -112.42 58.41
N SER A 301 98.46 -111.67 57.46
CA SER A 301 97.78 -110.54 56.82
C SER A 301 96.57 -110.98 55.96
N ARG A 302 96.63 -112.18 55.37
CA ARG A 302 95.53 -112.72 54.54
C ARG A 302 94.23 -113.00 55.32
N ARG A 303 94.33 -113.54 56.55
CA ARG A 303 93.14 -113.86 57.38
C ARG A 303 92.37 -112.61 57.84
N LEU A 304 93.07 -111.50 58.06
CA LEU A 304 92.45 -110.24 58.46
C LEU A 304 91.75 -109.55 57.29
N TRP A 305 92.31 -109.67 56.09
CA TRP A 305 91.71 -109.17 54.86
C TRP A 305 90.39 -109.88 54.50
N GLU A 306 90.36 -111.21 54.65
CA GLU A 306 89.14 -112.01 54.42
C GLU A 306 87.99 -111.65 55.38
N ARG A 307 88.31 -111.25 56.62
CA ARG A 307 87.33 -110.74 57.59
C ARG A 307 86.75 -109.38 57.22
N LEU A 308 87.62 -108.44 56.84
CA LEU A 308 87.20 -107.10 56.41
C LEU A 308 86.29 -107.17 55.17
N GLY A 309 86.62 -108.03 54.21
CA GLY A 309 85.79 -108.27 53.03
C GLY A 309 84.39 -108.77 53.36
N GLY A 310 84.25 -109.59 54.41
CA GLY A 310 82.96 -110.07 54.91
C GLY A 310 82.07 -108.94 55.47
N HIS A 311 82.62 -108.10 56.35
CA HIS A 311 81.85 -107.02 56.97
C HIS A 311 81.48 -105.89 55.98
N ALA A 312 82.35 -105.60 55.01
CA ALA A 312 82.04 -104.64 53.95
C ALA A 312 80.92 -105.13 53.01
N ALA A 313 80.80 -106.45 52.79
CA ALA A 313 79.73 -107.05 52.00
C ALA A 313 78.37 -107.04 52.71
N ASP A 314 78.35 -107.15 54.04
CA ASP A 314 77.13 -107.09 54.85
C ASP A 314 76.56 -105.66 54.91
N ALA A 315 77.42 -104.64 55.08
CA ALA A 315 77.01 -103.24 55.03
C ALA A 315 76.45 -102.83 53.65
N ARG A 316 76.94 -103.43 52.55
CA ARG A 316 76.40 -103.21 51.19
C ARG A 316 74.98 -103.75 51.03
N ARG A 317 74.67 -104.91 51.63
CA ARG A 317 73.34 -105.53 51.57
C ARG A 317 72.30 -104.79 52.40
N ALA A 318 72.67 -104.34 53.61
CA ALA A 318 71.78 -103.54 54.47
C ALA A 318 71.34 -102.24 53.77
N ARG A 319 72.24 -101.57 53.06
CA ARG A 319 71.94 -100.37 52.24
C ARG A 319 70.90 -100.63 51.15
N GLN A 320 71.05 -101.73 50.41
CA GLN A 320 70.16 -102.06 49.29
C GLN A 320 68.75 -102.42 49.77
N HIS A 321 68.61 -102.97 50.98
CA HIS A 321 67.31 -103.29 51.55
C HIS A 321 66.56 -102.04 52.03
N TRP A 322 67.22 -101.13 52.75
CA TRP A 322 66.63 -99.88 53.21
C TRP A 322 66.14 -98.97 52.05
N LEU A 323 66.89 -98.93 50.94
CA LEU A 323 66.49 -98.20 49.74
C LEU A 323 65.23 -98.75 49.07
N LYS A 324 64.96 -100.05 49.23
CA LYS A 324 63.77 -100.70 48.66
C LYS A 324 62.52 -100.45 49.53
N VAL A 325 62.64 -100.64 50.85
CA VAL A 325 61.52 -100.45 51.80
C VAL A 325 61.08 -98.98 51.87
N SER A 326 62.01 -98.03 51.80
CA SER A 326 61.70 -96.59 51.77
C SER A 326 60.95 -96.12 50.52
N GLN A 327 61.05 -96.85 49.40
CA GLN A 327 60.28 -96.55 48.18
C GLN A 327 58.86 -97.14 48.22
N GLU A 328 58.67 -98.28 48.89
CA GLU A 328 57.37 -98.93 49.03
C GLU A 328 56.45 -98.14 50.00
N GLU A 329 56.95 -97.63 51.12
CA GLU A 329 56.16 -96.84 52.09
C GLU A 329 55.71 -95.46 51.54
N LEU A 330 56.54 -94.85 50.68
CA LEU A 330 56.23 -93.58 50.01
C LEU A 330 55.03 -93.73 49.05
N GLY A 331 54.88 -94.89 48.42
CA GLY A 331 53.73 -95.23 47.58
C GLY A 331 52.43 -95.41 48.36
N THR A 332 52.49 -96.05 49.53
CA THR A 332 51.32 -96.32 50.39
C THR A 332 50.71 -95.02 50.94
N ARG A 333 51.53 -94.09 51.44
CA ARG A 333 51.05 -92.79 51.98
C ARG A 333 50.53 -91.83 50.90
N GLN A 334 50.99 -91.97 49.66
CA GLN A 334 50.50 -91.19 48.52
C GLN A 334 49.08 -91.60 48.10
N GLN A 335 48.72 -92.87 48.25
CA GLN A 335 47.34 -93.34 48.02
C GLN A 335 46.36 -92.89 49.12
N GLU A 336 46.77 -92.83 50.39
CA GLU A 336 45.93 -92.29 51.46
C GLU A 336 45.61 -90.79 51.31
N PHE A 337 46.56 -89.99 50.81
CA PHE A 337 46.37 -88.57 50.51
C PHE A 337 45.29 -88.35 49.44
N LEU A 338 45.33 -89.12 48.35
CA LEU A 338 44.35 -89.02 47.26
C LEU A 338 42.93 -89.44 47.70
N GLY A 339 42.81 -90.40 48.62
CA GLY A 339 41.52 -90.87 49.14
C GLY A 339 40.80 -89.89 50.09
N LYS A 340 41.53 -89.11 50.90
CA LYS A 340 40.95 -88.18 51.89
C LYS A 340 40.75 -86.75 51.36
N HIS A 341 41.51 -86.32 50.34
CA HIS A 341 41.49 -84.95 49.82
C HIS A 341 40.39 -84.70 48.75
N GLY A 342 39.95 -85.73 48.03
CA GLY A 342 38.94 -85.62 46.97
C GLY A 342 37.53 -85.16 47.43
N PRO A 343 36.94 -85.74 48.49
CA PRO A 343 35.60 -85.38 48.95
C PRO A 343 35.47 -83.95 49.50
N ILE A 344 36.57 -83.38 50.02
CA ILE A 344 36.60 -82.04 50.63
C ILE A 344 36.50 -80.95 49.54
N VAL A 345 37.14 -81.16 48.39
CA VAL A 345 37.09 -80.24 47.24
C VAL A 345 35.71 -80.26 46.56
N GLN A 346 35.04 -81.41 46.52
CA GLN A 346 33.68 -81.55 45.96
C GLN A 346 32.62 -80.81 46.81
N ARG A 347 32.71 -80.88 48.15
CA ARG A 347 31.79 -80.17 49.07
C ARG A 347 31.92 -78.65 48.95
N ARG A 348 33.13 -78.14 48.69
CA ARG A 348 33.39 -76.70 48.46
C ARG A 348 32.66 -76.16 47.22
N LYS A 349 32.64 -76.91 46.10
CA LYS A 349 31.94 -76.51 44.87
C LYS A 349 30.42 -76.55 44.98
N GLN A 350 29.86 -77.54 45.69
CA GLN A 350 28.40 -77.66 45.85
C GLN A 350 27.81 -76.62 46.81
N ALA A 351 28.56 -76.19 47.83
CA ALA A 351 28.13 -75.15 48.76
C ALA A 351 28.09 -73.76 48.12
N ILE A 352 29.08 -73.41 47.29
CA ILE A 352 29.12 -72.14 46.55
C ILE A 352 28.00 -72.08 45.50
N GLY A 353 27.77 -73.17 44.75
CA GLY A 353 26.72 -73.21 43.73
C GLY A 353 25.29 -73.01 44.27
N ARG A 354 24.96 -73.54 45.46
CA ARG A 354 23.63 -73.33 46.08
C ARG A 354 23.41 -71.90 46.58
N ILE A 355 24.48 -71.20 46.98
CA ILE A 355 24.40 -69.80 47.42
C ILE A 355 24.19 -68.90 46.20
N GLU A 356 24.89 -69.18 45.10
CA GLU A 356 24.75 -68.43 43.85
C GLU A 356 23.36 -68.60 43.20
N GLU A 357 22.77 -69.80 43.27
CA GLU A 357 21.43 -70.11 42.73
C GLU A 357 20.31 -69.37 43.50
N VAL A 358 20.33 -69.38 44.84
CA VAL A 358 19.32 -68.68 45.67
C VAL A 358 19.39 -67.16 45.52
N GLN A 359 20.59 -66.59 45.37
CA GLN A 359 20.77 -65.15 45.18
C GLN A 359 20.43 -64.70 43.74
N ALA A 360 20.63 -65.57 42.74
CA ALA A 360 20.20 -65.32 41.36
C ALA A 360 18.67 -65.28 41.22
N ASP A 361 17.95 -66.21 41.86
CA ASP A 361 16.49 -66.22 41.88
C ASP A 361 15.91 -64.95 42.56
N GLN A 362 16.57 -64.45 43.61
CA GLN A 362 16.18 -63.21 44.27
C GLN A 362 16.43 -61.96 43.40
N ALA A 363 17.54 -61.93 42.66
CA ALA A 363 17.84 -60.86 41.72
C ALA A 363 16.87 -60.84 40.52
N GLU A 364 16.46 -62.01 40.02
CA GLU A 364 15.49 -62.13 38.92
C GLU A 364 14.07 -61.75 39.37
N ALA A 365 13.65 -62.17 40.57
CA ALA A 365 12.37 -61.75 41.15
C ALA A 365 12.31 -60.22 41.39
N LEU A 366 13.42 -59.62 41.82
CA LEU A 366 13.54 -58.17 42.00
C LEU A 366 13.48 -57.43 40.64
N ALA A 367 14.20 -57.91 39.63
CA ALA A 367 14.18 -57.35 38.28
C ALA A 367 12.77 -57.40 37.64
N ASN A 368 12.05 -58.52 37.83
CA ASN A 368 10.69 -58.67 37.32
C ASN A 368 9.67 -57.76 38.04
N ARG A 369 9.79 -57.58 39.36
CA ARG A 369 8.95 -56.62 40.12
C ARG A 369 9.23 -55.18 39.70
N HIS A 370 10.49 -54.78 39.59
CA HIS A 370 10.84 -53.43 39.12
C HIS A 370 10.38 -53.20 37.68
N ALA A 371 10.56 -54.16 36.78
CA ALA A 371 10.08 -54.04 35.40
C ALA A 371 8.55 -53.87 35.35
N ALA A 372 7.80 -54.56 36.21
CA ALA A 372 6.34 -54.41 36.29
C ALA A 372 5.92 -53.04 36.86
N GLU A 373 6.59 -52.55 37.92
CA GLU A 373 6.30 -51.23 38.52
C GLU A 373 6.67 -50.07 37.57
N LEU A 374 7.79 -50.17 36.85
CA LEU A 374 8.18 -49.21 35.81
C LEU A 374 7.23 -49.26 34.61
N ALA A 375 6.78 -50.45 34.19
CA ALA A 375 5.81 -50.59 33.12
C ALA A 375 4.45 -49.99 33.50
N ALA A 376 4.02 -50.14 34.76
CA ALA A 376 2.79 -49.52 35.25
C ALA A 376 2.89 -47.98 35.25
N ALA A 377 4.00 -47.42 35.74
CA ALA A 377 4.25 -45.97 35.70
C ALA A 377 4.34 -45.43 34.25
N HIS A 378 4.98 -46.17 33.33
CA HIS A 378 5.04 -45.83 31.91
C HIS A 378 3.72 -46.02 31.15
N ALA A 379 2.72 -46.71 31.72
CA ALA A 379 1.40 -46.84 31.12
C ALA A 379 0.42 -45.77 31.65
N GLU A 380 0.44 -45.49 32.95
CA GLU A 380 -0.53 -44.60 33.60
C GLU A 380 -0.27 -43.11 33.32
N PHE A 381 0.97 -42.64 33.52
CA PHE A 381 1.30 -41.22 33.43
C PHE A 381 1.27 -40.67 32.00
N PRO A 382 1.74 -41.38 30.96
CA PRO A 382 1.63 -40.90 29.58
C PRO A 382 0.19 -40.78 29.06
N GLU A 383 -0.71 -41.70 29.46
CA GLU A 383 -2.13 -41.59 29.11
C GLU A 383 -2.80 -40.41 29.83
N ARG A 384 -2.44 -40.17 31.10
CA ARG A 384 -2.92 -39.01 31.86
C ARG A 384 -2.40 -37.68 31.28
N LEU A 385 -1.13 -37.61 30.88
CA LEU A 385 -0.56 -36.46 30.18
C LEU A 385 -1.23 -36.22 28.82
N LYS A 386 -1.47 -37.28 28.03
CA LYS A 386 -2.24 -37.17 26.76
C LYS A 386 -3.64 -36.63 26.99
N ALA A 387 -4.35 -37.09 28.03
CA ALA A 387 -5.68 -36.59 28.36
C ALA A 387 -5.67 -35.10 28.75
N LEU A 388 -4.66 -34.65 29.52
CA LEU A 388 -4.49 -33.24 29.87
C LEU A 388 -4.14 -32.37 28.65
N VAL A 389 -3.26 -32.85 27.76
CA VAL A 389 -2.91 -32.16 26.50
C VAL A 389 -4.13 -32.07 25.58
N ALA A 390 -4.91 -33.14 25.42
CA ALA A 390 -6.13 -33.12 24.63
C ALA A 390 -7.18 -32.15 25.21
N ARG A 391 -7.28 -32.06 26.54
CA ARG A 391 -8.15 -31.09 27.22
C ARG A 391 -7.68 -29.65 26.97
N ARG A 392 -6.37 -29.40 27.01
CA ARG A 392 -5.75 -28.10 26.69
C ARG A 392 -6.06 -27.69 25.25
N GLU A 393 -5.85 -28.59 24.29
CA GLU A 393 -6.13 -28.34 22.86
C GLU A 393 -7.61 -28.05 22.62
N LYS A 394 -8.50 -28.83 23.25
CA LYS A 394 -9.94 -28.58 23.15
C LYS A 394 -10.34 -27.22 23.74
N GLN A 395 -9.84 -26.88 24.93
CA GLN A 395 -10.12 -25.59 25.57
C GLN A 395 -9.60 -24.42 24.72
N ALA A 396 -8.40 -24.55 24.15
CA ALA A 396 -7.85 -23.56 23.23
C ALA A 396 -8.70 -23.41 21.95
N ALA A 397 -9.18 -24.52 21.38
CA ALA A 397 -10.04 -24.51 20.21
C ALA A 397 -11.41 -23.87 20.49
N ASP A 398 -12.02 -24.16 21.64
CA ASP A 398 -13.31 -23.58 22.05
C ASP A 398 -13.18 -22.05 22.24
N CYS A 399 -12.10 -21.57 22.89
CA CYS A 399 -11.84 -20.13 23.04
C CYS A 399 -11.58 -19.41 21.69
N GLU A 400 -10.86 -20.05 20.76
CA GLU A 400 -10.64 -19.50 19.42
C GLU A 400 -11.92 -19.48 18.56
N LEU A 401 -12.83 -20.44 18.77
CA LEU A 401 -14.13 -20.46 18.09
C LEU A 401 -15.00 -19.29 18.55
N GLU A 402 -15.17 -19.10 19.87
CA GLU A 402 -15.96 -17.98 20.43
C GLU A 402 -15.39 -16.61 20.00
N ARG A 403 -14.06 -16.46 20.02
CA ARG A 403 -13.39 -15.26 19.51
C ARG A 403 -13.74 -15.01 18.04
N ARG A 404 -13.71 -16.06 17.20
CA ARG A 404 -14.01 -15.94 15.77
C ARG A 404 -15.47 -15.54 15.53
N GLU A 405 -16.41 -16.19 16.20
CA GLU A 405 -17.84 -15.87 16.09
C GLU A 405 -18.10 -14.41 16.48
N ARG A 406 -17.49 -13.92 17.56
CA ARG A 406 -17.67 -12.52 17.99
C ARG A 406 -17.05 -11.52 17.02
N LEU A 407 -15.89 -11.83 16.43
CA LEU A 407 -15.28 -11.00 15.39
C LEU A 407 -16.12 -10.99 14.10
N GLU A 408 -16.71 -12.11 13.71
CA GLU A 408 -17.62 -12.20 12.56
C GLU A 408 -18.90 -11.38 12.77
N GLU A 409 -19.45 -11.36 13.99
CA GLU A 409 -20.60 -10.52 14.35
C GLU A 409 -20.28 -9.03 14.23
N ILE A 410 -19.13 -8.58 14.77
CA ILE A 410 -18.66 -7.19 14.64
C ILE A 410 -18.47 -6.80 13.17
N ASP A 411 -17.86 -7.70 12.37
CA ASP A 411 -17.67 -7.47 10.93
C ASP A 411 -19.02 -7.40 10.18
N GLY A 412 -19.99 -8.21 10.59
CA GLY A 412 -21.35 -8.18 10.05
C GLY A 412 -22.08 -6.88 10.36
N GLU A 413 -22.01 -6.42 11.62
CA GLU A 413 -22.56 -5.13 12.04
C GLU A 413 -21.91 -3.97 11.28
N TYR A 414 -20.57 -3.94 11.20
CA TYR A 414 -19.81 -2.95 10.44
C TYR A 414 -20.26 -2.88 9.00
N ARG A 415 -20.35 -4.03 8.30
CA ARG A 415 -20.83 -4.07 6.90
C ARG A 415 -22.24 -3.51 6.77
N SER A 416 -23.14 -3.87 7.68
CA SER A 416 -24.52 -3.37 7.64
C SER A 416 -24.61 -1.85 7.81
N VAL A 417 -23.78 -1.27 8.70
CA VAL A 417 -23.74 0.18 8.95
C VAL A 417 -23.06 0.88 7.78
N ARG A 418 -21.99 0.30 7.24
CA ARG A 418 -21.26 0.80 6.06
C ARG A 418 -22.16 0.89 4.84
N ASP A 419 -22.93 -0.17 4.56
CA ASP A 419 -23.86 -0.24 3.43
C ASP A 419 -24.99 0.77 3.59
N LYS A 420 -25.53 0.95 4.81
CA LYS A 420 -26.51 2.01 5.11
C LYS A 420 -25.93 3.39 4.84
N LEU A 421 -24.73 3.69 5.34
CA LEU A 421 -24.06 4.97 5.14
C LEU A 421 -23.85 5.26 3.64
N ALA A 422 -23.40 4.26 2.88
CA ALA A 422 -23.20 4.37 1.43
C ALA A 422 -24.53 4.57 0.68
N SER A 423 -25.60 3.86 1.08
CA SER A 423 -26.93 4.01 0.48
C SER A 423 -27.55 5.37 0.79
N GLU A 424 -27.41 5.88 2.01
CA GLU A 424 -27.90 7.21 2.40
C GLU A 424 -27.17 8.32 1.64
N HIS A 425 -25.85 8.25 1.57
CA HIS A 425 -25.04 9.19 0.79
C HIS A 425 -25.41 9.14 -0.70
N GLY A 426 -25.50 7.93 -1.29
CA GLY A 426 -25.94 7.76 -2.66
C GLY A 426 -27.35 8.31 -2.92
N HIS A 427 -28.28 8.16 -1.97
CA HIS A 427 -29.62 8.73 -2.05
C HIS A 427 -29.60 10.26 -2.01
N ARG A 428 -28.85 10.88 -1.09
CA ARG A 428 -28.70 12.34 -1.00
C ARG A 428 -28.08 12.93 -2.26
N LEU A 429 -27.04 12.30 -2.81
CA LEU A 429 -26.43 12.68 -4.09
C LEU A 429 -27.46 12.61 -5.24
N ALA A 430 -28.27 11.56 -5.29
CA ALA A 430 -29.29 11.39 -6.33
C ALA A 430 -30.39 12.46 -6.23
N VAL A 431 -30.91 12.72 -5.03
CA VAL A 431 -31.92 13.77 -4.78
C VAL A 431 -31.37 15.14 -5.16
N ARG A 432 -30.16 15.48 -4.70
CA ARG A 432 -29.53 16.77 -5.04
C ARG A 432 -29.30 16.91 -6.53
N ARG A 433 -28.83 15.85 -7.21
CA ARG A 433 -28.64 15.86 -8.67
C ARG A 433 -29.95 16.11 -9.41
N GLU A 434 -31.05 15.51 -8.96
CA GLU A 434 -32.37 15.73 -9.54
C GLU A 434 -32.85 17.17 -9.33
N GLU A 435 -32.67 17.73 -8.13
CA GLU A 435 -32.95 19.14 -7.85
C GLU A 435 -32.16 20.07 -8.75
N THR A 436 -30.83 19.89 -8.85
CA THR A 436 -29.98 20.70 -9.72
C THR A 436 -30.41 20.59 -11.18
N GLN A 437 -30.76 19.39 -11.66
CA GLN A 437 -31.26 19.19 -13.02
C GLN A 437 -32.60 19.90 -13.25
N ARG A 438 -33.52 19.88 -12.28
CA ARG A 438 -34.80 20.58 -12.37
C ARG A 438 -34.61 22.09 -12.41
N THR A 439 -33.78 22.65 -11.52
CA THR A 439 -33.48 24.09 -11.49
C THR A 439 -32.78 24.54 -12.76
N PHE A 440 -31.80 23.77 -13.25
CA PHE A 440 -31.14 24.05 -14.53
C PHE A 440 -32.11 23.97 -15.71
N ALA A 441 -33.00 22.97 -15.75
CA ALA A 441 -33.99 22.86 -16.81
C ALA A 441 -35.03 24.00 -16.77
N GLN A 442 -35.36 24.51 -15.58
CA GLN A 442 -36.21 25.68 -15.43
C GLN A 442 -35.50 26.94 -15.97
N LEU A 443 -34.24 27.15 -15.56
CA LEU A 443 -33.40 28.22 -16.07
C LEU A 443 -33.30 28.19 -17.61
N ALA A 444 -33.10 27.01 -18.20
CA ALA A 444 -33.05 26.84 -19.65
C ALA A 444 -34.36 27.23 -20.34
N ARG A 445 -35.50 26.82 -19.78
CA ARG A 445 -36.83 27.18 -20.31
C ARG A 445 -37.11 28.68 -20.21
N ASP A 446 -36.79 29.29 -19.08
CA ASP A 446 -37.02 30.72 -18.85
C ASP A 446 -36.16 31.55 -19.80
N TRP A 447 -34.91 31.14 -20.01
CA TRP A 447 -34.01 31.77 -20.96
C TRP A 447 -34.46 31.60 -22.43
N GLU A 448 -34.86 30.39 -22.82
CA GLU A 448 -35.40 30.11 -24.16
C GLU A 448 -36.69 30.91 -24.42
N SER A 449 -37.58 30.98 -23.42
CA SER A 449 -38.81 31.78 -23.49
C SER A 449 -38.50 33.27 -23.66
N ALA A 450 -37.56 33.82 -22.88
CA ALA A 450 -37.18 35.23 -23.01
C ALA A 450 -36.61 35.57 -24.39
N CYS A 451 -35.75 34.70 -24.94
CA CYS A 451 -35.22 34.86 -26.30
C CYS A 451 -36.33 34.75 -27.36
N GLY A 452 -37.22 33.76 -27.22
CA GLY A 452 -38.34 33.52 -28.13
C GLY A 452 -39.36 34.65 -28.11
N GLU A 453 -39.66 35.21 -26.93
CA GLU A 453 -40.52 36.39 -26.79
C GLU A 453 -39.91 37.62 -27.46
N PHE A 454 -38.61 37.86 -27.26
CA PHE A 454 -37.92 38.96 -27.94
C PHE A 454 -37.98 38.81 -29.47
N ASP A 455 -37.61 37.65 -30.00
CA ASP A 455 -37.63 37.36 -31.45
C ASP A 455 -39.05 37.43 -32.04
N SER A 456 -40.06 36.94 -31.32
CA SER A 456 -41.47 37.06 -31.74
C SER A 456 -41.93 38.52 -31.77
N ASN A 457 -41.58 39.30 -30.75
CA ASN A 457 -41.97 40.71 -30.67
C ASN A 457 -41.29 41.55 -31.76
N THR A 458 -39.99 41.36 -31.99
CA THR A 458 -39.29 42.10 -33.04
C THR A 458 -39.76 41.69 -34.43
N ARG A 459 -40.06 40.41 -34.70
CA ARG A 459 -40.68 39.99 -35.97
C ARG A 459 -42.06 40.59 -36.19
N SER A 460 -42.87 40.69 -35.13
CA SER A 460 -44.18 41.36 -35.20
C SER A 460 -44.02 42.84 -35.57
N MET A 461 -43.07 43.54 -34.95
CA MET A 461 -42.74 44.92 -35.30
C MET A 461 -42.22 45.06 -36.74
N ILE A 462 -41.36 44.15 -37.19
CA ILE A 462 -40.86 44.13 -38.59
C ILE A 462 -42.01 43.94 -39.56
N SER A 463 -42.91 42.97 -39.31
CA SER A 463 -44.09 42.74 -40.16
C SER A 463 -44.99 43.97 -40.24
N GLN A 464 -45.26 44.64 -39.11
CA GLN A 464 -46.04 45.88 -39.11
C GLN A 464 -45.34 47.01 -39.86
N CYS A 465 -44.02 47.13 -39.72
CA CYS A 465 -43.22 48.08 -40.50
C CYS A 465 -43.29 47.76 -42.00
N ASP A 466 -43.19 46.51 -42.42
CA ASP A 466 -43.23 46.13 -43.83
C ASP A 466 -44.63 46.34 -44.44
N ASP A 467 -45.70 46.14 -43.65
CA ASP A 467 -47.08 46.43 -44.05
C ASP A 467 -47.34 47.94 -44.23
N LEU A 468 -46.78 48.78 -43.33
CA LEU A 468 -46.94 50.24 -43.37
C LEU A 468 -45.98 50.91 -44.37
N PHE A 469 -44.77 50.39 -44.52
CA PHE A 469 -43.68 50.98 -45.29
C PHE A 469 -43.19 50.00 -46.36
N ARG A 470 -43.92 49.94 -47.48
CA ARG A 470 -43.59 49.06 -48.61
C ARG A 470 -42.17 49.32 -49.15
N PRO A 471 -41.48 48.31 -49.68
CA PRO A 471 -40.21 48.48 -50.36
C PRO A 471 -40.31 49.49 -51.52
N TRP A 472 -39.21 50.19 -51.82
CA TRP A 472 -39.20 51.23 -52.85
C TRP A 472 -39.57 50.72 -54.25
N ALA A 473 -39.03 49.58 -54.65
CA ALA A 473 -39.34 48.95 -55.94
C ALA A 473 -40.84 48.68 -56.11
N GLU A 474 -41.52 48.21 -55.05
CA GLU A 474 -42.95 47.97 -55.09
C GLU A 474 -43.77 49.26 -55.22
N LEU A 475 -43.34 50.34 -54.54
CA LEU A 475 -43.99 51.64 -54.66
C LEU A 475 -43.83 52.24 -56.06
N ALA A 476 -42.66 52.08 -56.69
CA ALA A 476 -42.41 52.55 -58.04
C ALA A 476 -43.22 51.74 -59.09
N ASP A 477 -43.19 50.40 -59.00
CA ASP A 477 -43.75 49.51 -60.02
C ASP A 477 -45.25 49.22 -59.89
N ALA A 478 -45.74 48.95 -58.67
CA ALA A 478 -47.12 48.50 -58.44
C ALA A 478 -48.12 49.66 -58.26
N GLY A 479 -47.61 50.89 -58.16
CA GLY A 479 -48.39 52.10 -57.98
C GLY A 479 -48.60 52.47 -56.50
N TYR A 480 -48.51 53.77 -56.22
CA TYR A 480 -48.78 54.37 -54.92
C TYR A 480 -50.27 54.28 -54.57
N THR A 481 -50.57 53.76 -53.37
CA THR A 481 -51.91 53.82 -52.78
C THR A 481 -51.85 54.71 -51.54
N PRO A 482 -52.63 55.80 -51.46
CA PRO A 482 -52.55 56.72 -50.35
C PRO A 482 -52.99 56.07 -49.03
N PRO A 483 -52.21 56.21 -47.94
CA PRO A 483 -52.59 55.74 -46.62
C PRO A 483 -53.85 56.43 -46.11
N ALA A 484 -54.72 55.70 -45.41
CA ALA A 484 -55.95 56.24 -44.84
C ALA A 484 -55.73 56.91 -43.47
N ALA A 485 -54.72 56.47 -42.73
CA ALA A 485 -54.43 56.92 -41.37
C ALA A 485 -52.97 57.38 -41.26
N VAL A 486 -52.71 58.18 -40.22
CA VAL A 486 -51.36 58.58 -39.84
C VAL A 486 -50.67 57.37 -39.19
N PRO A 487 -49.44 57.02 -39.60
CA PRO A 487 -48.75 55.86 -39.05
C PRO A 487 -48.20 56.18 -37.64
N PRO A 488 -48.08 55.17 -36.75
CA PRO A 488 -47.53 55.34 -35.39
C PRO A 488 -46.02 55.57 -35.36
N ALA A 489 -45.34 55.41 -36.50
CA ALA A 489 -43.90 55.57 -36.62
C ALA A 489 -43.50 55.98 -38.04
N VAL A 490 -42.22 56.29 -38.24
CA VAL A 490 -41.58 56.48 -39.56
C VAL A 490 -40.32 55.62 -39.59
N ARG A 491 -40.23 54.71 -40.56
CA ARG A 491 -39.07 53.81 -40.73
C ARG A 491 -37.79 54.60 -41.01
N LEU A 492 -36.72 54.25 -40.30
CA LEU A 492 -35.36 54.75 -40.55
C LEU A 492 -34.41 53.65 -41.02
N GLY A 493 -34.58 52.42 -40.52
CA GLY A 493 -33.63 51.36 -40.79
C GLY A 493 -33.84 50.14 -39.89
N THR A 494 -32.75 49.46 -39.54
CA THR A 494 -32.75 48.26 -38.71
C THR A 494 -31.56 48.26 -37.76
N PHE A 495 -31.82 47.94 -36.50
CA PHE A 495 -30.82 47.56 -35.51
C PHE A 495 -30.48 46.09 -35.61
N GLU A 496 -29.20 45.76 -35.44
CA GLU A 496 -28.73 44.40 -35.23
C GLU A 496 -28.49 44.15 -33.75
N VAL A 497 -29.28 43.25 -33.16
CA VAL A 497 -29.14 42.84 -31.76
C VAL A 497 -28.32 41.55 -31.71
N ASN A 498 -27.04 41.70 -31.36
CA ASN A 498 -26.11 40.59 -31.23
C ASN A 498 -25.84 40.27 -29.75
N LEU A 499 -26.31 39.11 -29.28
CA LEU A 499 -26.11 38.64 -27.91
C LEU A 499 -24.63 38.47 -27.56
N ALA A 500 -23.75 38.19 -28.53
CA ALA A 500 -22.31 38.08 -28.29
C ALA A 500 -21.65 39.43 -27.97
N ALA A 501 -22.28 40.55 -28.37
CA ALA A 501 -21.82 41.90 -28.02
C ALA A 501 -22.25 42.33 -26.61
N VAL A 502 -23.23 41.62 -26.01
CA VAL A 502 -23.68 41.87 -24.65
C VAL A 502 -22.81 41.07 -23.67
N PRO A 503 -22.26 41.69 -22.61
CA PRO A 503 -21.52 40.97 -21.58
C PRO A 503 -22.36 39.84 -20.97
N GLY A 504 -21.87 38.61 -21.11
CA GLY A 504 -22.64 37.44 -20.68
C GLY A 504 -23.90 37.19 -21.50
N GLY A 505 -24.05 37.68 -22.73
CA GLY A 505 -25.25 37.41 -23.54
C GLY A 505 -25.30 36.00 -24.14
N VAL A 506 -24.15 35.33 -24.29
CA VAL A 506 -24.04 33.94 -24.73
C VAL A 506 -23.47 33.09 -23.60
N SER A 507 -24.16 32.00 -23.25
CA SER A 507 -23.67 31.04 -22.26
C SER A 507 -22.44 30.29 -22.75
N GLU A 508 -21.53 29.98 -21.83
CA GLU A 508 -20.47 29.00 -22.06
C GLU A 508 -21.05 27.58 -22.14
N ASP A 509 -22.15 27.30 -21.42
CA ASP A 509 -22.85 26.02 -21.45
C ASP A 509 -23.66 25.89 -22.75
N GLU A 510 -23.35 24.87 -23.55
CA GLU A 510 -24.03 24.63 -24.83
C GLU A 510 -25.54 24.43 -24.69
N ARG A 511 -26.01 23.94 -23.53
CA ARG A 511 -27.43 23.70 -23.27
C ARG A 511 -28.23 25.00 -23.10
N LEU A 512 -27.56 26.12 -22.87
CA LEU A 512 -28.15 27.45 -22.67
C LEU A 512 -27.86 28.40 -23.83
N LYS A 513 -27.27 27.91 -24.94
CA LYS A 513 -27.10 28.71 -26.15
C LYS A 513 -28.43 28.82 -26.89
N PRO A 514 -28.93 30.04 -27.15
CA PRO A 514 -30.17 30.22 -27.89
C PRO A 514 -29.99 29.81 -29.36
N ALA A 515 -31.09 29.45 -30.02
CA ALA A 515 -31.08 29.05 -31.43
C ALA A 515 -30.58 30.15 -32.37
N ARG A 516 -30.78 31.43 -31.99
CA ARG A 516 -30.26 32.60 -32.70
C ARG A 516 -29.56 33.52 -31.72
N THR A 517 -28.35 33.93 -32.07
CA THR A 517 -27.56 34.91 -31.30
C THR A 517 -27.60 36.31 -31.92
N VAL A 518 -27.96 36.40 -33.19
CA VAL A 518 -28.12 37.66 -33.93
C VAL A 518 -29.58 37.77 -34.37
N MET A 519 -30.20 38.88 -34.00
CA MET A 519 -31.62 39.17 -34.26
C MET A 519 -31.75 40.60 -34.79
N SER A 520 -32.77 40.85 -35.61
CA SER A 520 -33.03 42.18 -36.15
C SER A 520 -34.16 42.86 -35.37
N MET A 521 -34.05 44.17 -35.19
CA MET A 521 -35.07 45.02 -34.58
C MET A 521 -35.25 46.27 -35.44
N PRO A 522 -36.47 46.71 -35.78
CA PRO A 522 -36.64 47.84 -36.70
C PRO A 522 -36.22 49.16 -36.03
N ALA A 523 -35.52 50.03 -36.75
CA ALA A 523 -35.22 51.39 -36.28
C ALA A 523 -36.25 52.35 -36.89
N PHE A 524 -36.98 53.06 -36.03
CA PHE A 524 -38.04 53.97 -36.45
C PHE A 524 -38.11 55.22 -35.55
N LEU A 525 -38.68 56.29 -36.08
CA LEU A 525 -39.03 57.50 -35.35
C LEU A 525 -40.48 57.39 -34.89
N PRO A 526 -40.79 57.52 -33.60
CA PRO A 526 -42.17 57.55 -33.12
C PRO A 526 -42.90 58.76 -33.72
N PHE A 527 -44.01 58.51 -34.40
CA PHE A 527 -44.80 59.54 -35.05
C PHE A 527 -46.23 59.42 -34.58
N PRO A 528 -46.89 60.50 -34.14
CA PRO A 528 -46.45 61.90 -34.11
C PRO A 528 -45.63 62.32 -32.86
N GLU A 529 -45.38 61.44 -31.89
CA GLU A 529 -44.83 61.86 -30.58
C GLU A 529 -43.40 62.45 -30.61
N ARG A 530 -42.46 61.79 -31.30
CA ARG A 530 -41.03 62.12 -31.31
C ARG A 530 -40.42 61.89 -32.69
N ALA A 531 -40.90 62.66 -33.67
CA ALA A 531 -40.49 62.50 -35.06
C ALA A 531 -39.31 63.38 -35.49
N SER A 532 -38.82 64.28 -34.63
CA SER A 532 -37.66 65.11 -34.94
C SER A 532 -36.37 64.29 -34.96
N LEU A 533 -35.48 64.58 -35.91
CA LEU A 533 -34.22 63.88 -36.17
C LEU A 533 -33.08 64.90 -36.29
N LEU A 534 -31.98 64.63 -35.58
CA LEU A 534 -30.74 65.39 -35.65
C LEU A 534 -29.61 64.47 -36.11
N LEU A 535 -28.99 64.81 -37.23
CA LEU A 535 -27.85 64.10 -37.81
C LEU A 535 -26.60 64.95 -37.64
N GLU A 536 -25.63 64.47 -36.86
CA GLU A 536 -24.34 65.14 -36.68
C GLU A 536 -23.29 64.43 -37.51
N SER A 537 -22.64 65.13 -38.43
CA SER A 537 -21.60 64.51 -39.24
C SER A 537 -20.43 65.44 -39.58
N ASP A 538 -19.31 64.83 -39.95
CA ASP A 538 -18.15 65.53 -40.48
C ASP A 538 -18.23 65.62 -42.02
N ARG A 539 -17.11 65.84 -42.71
CA ARG A 539 -17.10 65.88 -44.18
C ARG A 539 -17.57 64.57 -44.83
N HIS A 540 -17.21 63.43 -44.25
CA HIS A 540 -17.43 62.13 -44.86
C HIS A 540 -18.86 61.64 -44.64
N GLY A 541 -19.47 62.00 -43.50
CA GLY A 541 -20.85 61.64 -43.21
C GLY A 541 -21.92 62.52 -43.85
N ARG A 542 -21.55 63.63 -44.49
CA ARG A 542 -22.52 64.59 -45.08
C ARG A 542 -23.44 63.95 -46.12
N GLU A 543 -22.88 63.22 -47.09
CA GLU A 543 -23.67 62.58 -48.15
C GLU A 543 -24.61 61.49 -47.59
N PRO A 544 -24.14 60.57 -46.72
CA PRO A 544 -25.02 59.69 -45.97
C PRO A 544 -26.11 60.43 -45.18
N ALA A 545 -25.78 61.57 -44.54
CA ALA A 545 -26.76 62.36 -43.78
C ALA A 545 -27.88 62.88 -44.68
N VAL A 546 -27.52 63.41 -45.85
CA VAL A 546 -28.49 63.87 -46.86
C VAL A 546 -29.35 62.70 -47.33
N GLY A 547 -28.76 61.53 -47.59
CA GLY A 547 -29.49 60.31 -47.94
C GLY A 547 -30.53 59.94 -46.88
N VAL A 548 -30.18 60.00 -45.60
CA VAL A 548 -31.11 59.73 -44.49
C VAL A 548 -32.24 60.75 -44.43
N LEU A 549 -31.95 62.05 -44.64
CA LEU A 549 -32.99 63.09 -44.74
C LEU A 549 -33.95 62.80 -45.90
N GLN A 550 -33.42 62.49 -47.09
CA GLN A 550 -34.22 62.13 -48.26
C GLN A 550 -35.10 60.92 -48.01
N THR A 551 -34.54 59.82 -47.47
CA THR A 551 -35.28 58.60 -47.12
C THR A 551 -36.38 58.91 -46.11
N THR A 552 -36.08 59.65 -45.04
CA THR A 552 -37.06 59.98 -43.99
C THR A 552 -38.19 60.83 -44.56
N MET A 553 -37.86 61.84 -45.37
CA MET A 553 -38.86 62.66 -46.07
C MET A 553 -39.74 61.82 -46.99
N LEU A 554 -39.14 60.94 -47.79
CA LEU A 554 -39.88 60.08 -48.72
C LEU A 554 -40.76 59.07 -47.98
N ARG A 555 -40.28 58.51 -46.85
CA ARG A 555 -41.08 57.65 -45.97
C ARG A 555 -42.27 58.43 -45.42
N MET A 556 -42.08 59.62 -44.85
CA MET A 556 -43.19 60.47 -44.39
C MET A 556 -44.18 60.79 -45.51
N LEU A 557 -43.70 61.13 -46.70
CA LEU A 557 -44.55 61.47 -47.85
C LEU A 557 -45.40 60.28 -48.33
N THR A 558 -44.83 59.08 -48.31
CA THR A 558 -45.52 57.85 -48.76
C THR A 558 -46.37 57.21 -47.67
N SER A 559 -46.07 57.45 -46.38
CA SER A 559 -46.75 56.83 -45.25
C SER A 559 -47.84 57.70 -44.61
N LEU A 560 -47.85 59.02 -44.83
CA LEU A 560 -48.93 59.89 -44.37
C LEU A 560 -50.04 60.04 -45.43
N PRO A 561 -51.30 60.26 -45.01
CA PRO A 561 -52.37 60.61 -45.95
C PRO A 561 -52.03 61.90 -46.71
N PRO A 562 -52.32 61.96 -48.03
CA PRO A 562 -52.09 63.17 -48.81
C PRO A 562 -52.76 64.41 -48.19
N GLY A 563 -52.10 65.57 -48.30
CA GLY A 563 -52.58 66.84 -47.73
C GLY A 563 -52.36 67.03 -46.23
N LYS A 564 -51.97 65.98 -45.48
CA LYS A 564 -51.65 66.06 -44.04
C LYS A 564 -50.18 66.37 -43.72
N LEU A 565 -49.35 66.58 -44.74
CA LEU A 565 -47.92 66.83 -44.58
C LEU A 565 -47.51 68.05 -45.41
N ARG A 566 -46.73 68.94 -44.82
CA ARG A 566 -46.10 70.09 -45.49
C ARG A 566 -44.63 70.15 -45.10
N MET A 567 -43.75 70.39 -46.07
CA MET A 567 -42.32 70.46 -45.85
C MET A 567 -41.77 71.85 -46.19
N THR A 568 -40.85 72.33 -45.35
CA THR A 568 -40.03 73.51 -45.62
C THR A 568 -38.59 73.03 -45.72
N ILE A 569 -37.99 73.13 -46.91
CA ILE A 569 -36.65 72.59 -47.17
C ILE A 569 -35.63 73.73 -47.23
N ILE A 570 -34.56 73.61 -46.45
CA ILE A 570 -33.45 74.55 -46.35
C ILE A 570 -32.15 73.81 -46.67
N ASP A 571 -31.48 74.21 -47.75
CA ASP A 571 -30.20 73.61 -48.21
C ASP A 571 -29.18 74.67 -48.65
N PRO A 572 -28.63 75.45 -47.70
CA PRO A 572 -27.69 76.53 -47.99
C PRO A 572 -26.37 76.05 -48.60
N VAL A 573 -26.01 74.77 -48.45
CA VAL A 573 -24.71 74.23 -48.88
C VAL A 573 -24.81 73.45 -50.20
N GLY A 574 -25.87 72.66 -50.41
CA GLY A 574 -26.11 71.95 -51.66
C GLY A 574 -26.82 72.77 -52.73
N LEU A 575 -27.19 74.02 -52.41
CA LEU A 575 -27.89 74.94 -53.32
C LEU A 575 -29.22 74.38 -53.85
N GLY A 576 -29.81 73.41 -53.14
CA GLY A 576 -31.06 72.74 -53.51
C GLY A 576 -30.90 71.51 -54.40
N ASP A 577 -29.69 71.17 -54.83
CA ASP A 577 -29.45 69.97 -55.66
C ASP A 577 -29.82 68.68 -54.91
N ASN A 578 -29.50 68.62 -53.62
CA ASN A 578 -29.78 67.50 -52.73
C ASN A 578 -31.27 67.12 -52.63
N PHE A 579 -32.19 68.05 -52.88
CA PHE A 579 -33.63 67.79 -52.75
C PHE A 579 -34.40 68.10 -54.04
N SER A 580 -33.68 68.21 -55.16
CA SER A 580 -34.25 68.56 -56.47
C SER A 580 -35.36 67.61 -56.91
N ALA A 581 -35.26 66.31 -56.61
CA ALA A 581 -36.29 65.31 -56.92
C ALA A 581 -37.65 65.63 -56.27
N PHE A 582 -37.68 66.26 -55.08
CA PHE A 582 -38.92 66.68 -54.42
C PHE A 582 -39.56 67.90 -55.08
N MET A 583 -38.83 68.65 -55.91
CA MET A 583 -39.39 69.81 -56.60
C MET A 583 -40.48 69.43 -57.61
N HIS A 584 -40.48 68.20 -58.11
CA HIS A 584 -41.57 67.66 -58.91
C HIS A 584 -42.92 67.71 -58.17
N LEU A 585 -42.94 67.73 -56.83
CA LEU A 585 -44.19 67.88 -56.05
C LEU A 585 -44.78 69.29 -56.15
N ALA A 586 -43.94 70.32 -56.29
CA ALA A 586 -44.39 71.70 -56.36
C ALA A 586 -45.24 71.97 -57.62
N ASP A 587 -45.03 71.19 -58.68
CA ASP A 587 -45.83 71.23 -59.91
C ASP A 587 -47.28 70.75 -59.68
N PHE A 588 -47.51 69.90 -58.67
CA PHE A 588 -48.83 69.35 -58.34
C PHE A 588 -49.50 70.11 -57.18
N ASP A 589 -48.77 70.37 -56.10
CA ASP A 589 -49.23 71.20 -54.99
C ASP A 589 -48.08 71.99 -54.35
N GLU A 590 -48.07 73.30 -54.61
CA GLU A 590 -47.11 74.27 -54.05
C GLU A 590 -47.04 74.22 -52.50
N LEU A 591 -48.12 73.84 -51.81
CA LEU A 591 -48.18 73.80 -50.35
C LEU A 591 -47.44 72.60 -49.72
N LEU A 592 -47.12 71.57 -50.50
CA LEU A 592 -46.40 70.39 -50.00
C LEU A 592 -44.92 70.67 -49.76
N VAL A 593 -44.28 71.50 -50.60
CA VAL A 593 -42.83 71.80 -50.52
C VAL A 593 -42.56 73.32 -50.42
N SER A 594 -43.57 74.13 -50.06
CA SER A 594 -43.47 75.60 -50.03
C SER A 594 -42.92 76.22 -51.34
N GLY A 595 -43.14 75.51 -52.47
CA GLY A 595 -42.78 75.90 -53.83
C GLY A 595 -41.28 76.05 -54.17
N ARG A 596 -40.35 76.06 -53.20
CA ARG A 596 -38.90 76.29 -53.40
C ARG A 596 -38.05 75.68 -52.28
N ILE A 597 -36.80 75.38 -52.61
CA ILE A 597 -35.74 75.08 -51.63
C ILE A 597 -35.02 76.37 -51.28
N TRP A 598 -34.90 76.68 -49.99
CA TRP A 598 -34.35 77.94 -49.50
C TRP A 598 -32.86 77.82 -49.17
N THR A 599 -32.05 78.76 -49.68
CA THR A 599 -30.58 78.71 -49.58
C THR A 599 -29.99 80.00 -48.98
N GLU A 600 -30.66 81.14 -49.18
CA GLU A 600 -30.22 82.47 -48.74
C GLU A 600 -30.66 82.79 -47.30
N SER A 601 -29.79 83.46 -46.53
CA SER A 601 -30.02 83.77 -45.11
C SER A 601 -31.32 84.54 -44.84
N ASN A 602 -31.62 85.58 -45.62
CA ASN A 602 -32.85 86.37 -45.46
C ASN A 602 -34.13 85.55 -45.67
N HIS A 603 -34.08 84.55 -46.55
CA HIS A 603 -35.21 83.67 -46.81
C HIS A 603 -35.36 82.62 -45.70
N ILE A 604 -34.24 82.07 -45.21
CA ILE A 604 -34.20 81.17 -44.06
C ILE A 604 -34.85 81.85 -42.85
N ASP A 605 -34.45 83.08 -42.51
CA ASP A 605 -35.03 83.86 -41.42
C ASP A 605 -36.56 84.01 -41.55
N ARG A 606 -37.04 84.31 -42.76
CA ARG A 606 -38.48 84.47 -43.04
C ARG A 606 -39.23 83.15 -42.84
N GLN A 607 -38.74 82.05 -43.38
CA GLN A 607 -39.41 80.76 -43.27
C GLN A 607 -39.48 80.26 -41.81
N LEU A 608 -38.42 80.49 -41.03
CA LEU A 608 -38.47 80.18 -39.59
C LEU A 608 -39.41 81.11 -38.84
N ALA A 609 -39.54 82.38 -39.25
CA ALA A 609 -40.54 83.29 -38.69
C ALA A 609 -41.97 82.83 -39.01
N ASP A 610 -42.26 82.45 -40.26
CA ASP A 610 -43.57 81.95 -40.69
C ASP A 610 -43.96 80.66 -39.95
N LEU A 611 -43.01 79.76 -39.70
CA LEU A 611 -43.23 78.56 -38.88
C LEU A 611 -43.48 78.90 -37.40
N THR A 612 -42.77 79.90 -36.86
CA THR A 612 -42.98 80.33 -35.47
C THR A 612 -44.37 80.97 -35.31
N GLU A 613 -44.78 81.83 -36.24
CA GLU A 613 -46.11 82.45 -36.25
C GLU A 613 -47.22 81.40 -36.35
N HIS A 614 -47.04 80.38 -37.21
CA HIS A 614 -47.96 79.27 -37.27
C HIS A 614 -48.07 78.49 -35.95
N MET A 615 -46.95 78.23 -35.27
CA MET A 615 -46.98 77.60 -33.95
C MET A 615 -47.76 78.45 -32.94
N GLU A 616 -47.58 79.77 -32.96
CA GLU A 616 -48.34 80.70 -32.12
C GLU A 616 -49.84 80.62 -32.43
N ASP A 617 -50.22 80.59 -33.71
CA ASP A 617 -51.62 80.46 -34.14
C ASP A 617 -52.25 79.13 -33.71
N VAL A 618 -51.53 78.02 -33.87
CA VAL A 618 -51.97 76.68 -33.43
C VAL A 618 -52.14 76.64 -31.92
N PHE A 619 -51.16 77.17 -31.19
CA PHE A 619 -51.19 77.23 -29.74
C PHE A 619 -52.35 78.09 -29.24
N GLN A 620 -52.58 79.24 -29.87
CA GLN A 620 -53.64 80.18 -29.53
C GLN A 620 -55.01 79.77 -30.06
N THR A 621 -55.14 78.89 -31.05
CA THR A 621 -56.45 78.54 -31.63
C THR A 621 -56.91 77.17 -31.15
N TYR A 622 -56.01 76.18 -31.12
CA TYR A 622 -56.34 74.78 -30.87
C TYR A 622 -55.89 74.31 -29.49
N LEU A 623 -54.63 74.57 -29.10
CA LEU A 623 -53.99 73.99 -27.90
C LEU A 623 -54.18 74.77 -26.60
N ARG A 624 -55.28 75.51 -26.48
CA ARG A 624 -55.65 76.17 -25.21
C ARG A 624 -56.01 75.11 -24.15
N ASN A 625 -56.91 75.42 -23.22
CA ASN A 625 -57.45 74.45 -22.26
C ASN A 625 -58.36 73.36 -22.89
N GLN A 626 -58.29 73.13 -24.21
CA GLN A 626 -59.16 72.19 -24.94
C GLN A 626 -58.44 70.91 -25.37
N PHE A 627 -57.19 71.02 -25.82
CA PHE A 627 -56.36 69.89 -26.28
C PHE A 627 -54.92 70.12 -25.84
N ALA A 628 -54.22 69.07 -25.39
CA ALA A 628 -52.83 69.17 -24.94
C ALA A 628 -51.84 69.25 -26.10
N THR A 629 -52.16 68.60 -27.22
CA THR A 629 -51.33 68.52 -28.43
C THR A 629 -52.19 68.56 -29.71
N ILE A 630 -51.57 68.81 -30.87
CA ILE A 630 -52.29 68.91 -32.15
C ILE A 630 -52.88 67.57 -32.57
N GLU A 631 -52.30 66.47 -32.09
CA GLU A 631 -52.75 65.11 -32.35
C GLU A 631 -54.15 64.89 -31.81
N GLU A 632 -54.38 65.25 -30.54
CA GLU A 632 -55.70 65.15 -29.91
C GLU A 632 -56.73 66.00 -30.67
N TYR A 633 -56.33 67.19 -31.14
CA TYR A 633 -57.17 68.04 -31.99
C TYR A 633 -57.45 67.38 -33.35
N ASN A 634 -56.44 66.81 -34.00
CA ASN A 634 -56.55 66.21 -35.32
C ASN A 634 -57.42 64.95 -35.32
N GLU A 635 -57.34 64.13 -34.28
CA GLU A 635 -58.25 63.00 -34.05
C GLU A 635 -59.70 63.48 -33.91
N TYR A 636 -59.92 64.56 -33.16
CA TYR A 636 -61.26 65.15 -33.00
C TYR A 636 -61.77 65.84 -34.29
N ALA A 637 -60.89 66.53 -35.02
CA ALA A 637 -61.23 67.34 -36.19
C ALA A 637 -61.59 66.50 -37.42
N GLY A 638 -60.97 65.32 -37.56
CA GLY A 638 -61.20 64.38 -38.65
C GLY A 638 -60.73 64.92 -39.99
N GLU A 639 -61.68 65.20 -40.90
CA GLU A 639 -61.42 65.69 -42.26
C GLU A 639 -60.88 67.13 -42.32
N VAL A 640 -60.98 67.88 -41.22
CA VAL A 640 -60.49 69.27 -41.10
C VAL A 640 -59.26 69.32 -40.16
N ALA A 641 -58.49 68.24 -40.14
CA ALA A 641 -57.24 68.16 -39.38
C ALA A 641 -56.20 69.16 -39.92
N GLU A 642 -55.41 69.74 -39.02
CA GLU A 642 -54.30 70.61 -39.38
C GLU A 642 -53.12 69.75 -39.88
N PRO A 643 -52.52 70.06 -41.06
CA PRO A 643 -51.38 69.33 -41.59
C PRO A 643 -50.14 69.44 -40.71
N TYR A 644 -49.42 68.33 -40.54
CA TYR A 644 -48.10 68.32 -39.93
C TYR A 644 -47.10 69.09 -40.79
N ARG A 645 -46.22 69.85 -40.14
CA ARG A 645 -45.15 70.59 -40.81
C ARG A 645 -43.80 70.02 -40.45
N VAL A 646 -42.96 69.80 -41.46
CA VAL A 646 -41.61 69.29 -41.26
C VAL A 646 -40.60 70.29 -41.82
N LEU A 647 -39.77 70.83 -40.95
CA LEU A 647 -38.64 71.66 -41.31
C LEU A 647 -37.43 70.77 -41.59
N VAL A 648 -36.95 70.77 -42.82
CA VAL A 648 -35.77 70.02 -43.25
C VAL A 648 -34.61 70.98 -43.43
N VAL A 649 -33.49 70.74 -42.75
CA VAL A 649 -32.29 71.58 -42.82
C VAL A 649 -31.07 70.72 -43.14
N ALA A 650 -30.43 70.96 -44.27
CA ALA A 650 -29.18 70.31 -44.64
C ALA A 650 -27.97 71.25 -44.50
N GLY A 651 -27.07 70.94 -43.55
CA GLY A 651 -25.82 71.69 -43.39
C GLY A 651 -25.92 72.90 -42.48
N PHE A 652 -26.72 72.80 -41.42
CA PHE A 652 -26.68 73.75 -40.30
C PHE A 652 -25.25 73.80 -39.73
N PRO A 653 -24.70 74.98 -39.35
CA PRO A 653 -25.33 76.29 -39.21
C PRO A 653 -25.15 77.26 -40.40
N VAL A 654 -24.77 76.79 -41.61
CA VAL A 654 -24.45 77.69 -42.73
C VAL A 654 -25.63 78.59 -43.11
N ASN A 655 -25.40 79.90 -43.27
CA ASN A 655 -26.40 80.93 -43.58
C ASN A 655 -27.51 81.15 -42.53
N PHE A 656 -27.40 80.59 -41.33
CA PHE A 656 -28.32 80.89 -40.23
C PHE A 656 -27.86 82.15 -39.49
N SER A 657 -28.74 83.14 -39.38
CA SER A 657 -28.54 84.32 -38.52
C SER A 657 -28.76 83.96 -37.04
N ASP A 658 -28.26 84.78 -36.11
CA ASP A 658 -28.53 84.59 -34.67
C ASP A 658 -30.04 84.56 -34.36
N ASN A 659 -30.86 85.28 -35.12
CA ASN A 659 -32.31 85.26 -34.96
C ASN A 659 -32.93 83.96 -35.51
N ALA A 660 -32.47 83.46 -36.66
CA ALA A 660 -32.86 82.15 -37.18
C ALA A 660 -32.55 81.03 -36.19
N VAL A 661 -31.37 81.06 -35.57
CA VAL A 661 -30.94 80.05 -34.59
C VAL A 661 -31.89 80.03 -33.38
N ARG A 662 -32.23 81.21 -32.83
CA ARG A 662 -33.19 81.30 -31.71
C ARG A 662 -34.58 80.77 -32.09
N ARG A 663 -35.05 81.06 -33.30
CA ARG A 663 -36.33 80.53 -33.81
C ARG A 663 -36.26 79.02 -34.01
N LEU A 664 -35.15 78.50 -34.54
CA LEU A 664 -34.93 77.07 -34.72
C LEU A 664 -35.01 76.32 -33.39
N VAL A 665 -34.39 76.84 -32.33
CA VAL A 665 -34.48 76.27 -30.97
C VAL A 665 -35.92 76.31 -30.43
N SER A 666 -36.64 77.41 -30.67
CA SER A 666 -38.06 77.51 -30.30
C SER A 666 -38.92 76.46 -31.03
N ILE A 667 -38.65 76.24 -32.32
CA ILE A 667 -39.33 75.23 -33.14
C ILE A 667 -38.97 73.82 -32.63
N ALA A 668 -37.70 73.53 -32.35
CA ALA A 668 -37.29 72.22 -31.84
C ALA A 668 -37.93 71.90 -30.48
N SER A 669 -37.93 72.85 -29.55
CA SER A 669 -38.42 72.63 -28.17
C SER A 669 -39.93 72.51 -28.05
N SER A 670 -40.70 73.33 -28.79
CA SER A 670 -42.17 73.42 -28.64
C SER A 670 -42.95 73.02 -29.89
N GLY A 671 -42.26 72.74 -31.00
CA GLY A 671 -42.89 72.45 -32.29
C GLY A 671 -43.69 71.15 -32.29
N ALA A 672 -43.19 70.08 -31.66
CA ALA A 672 -43.83 68.77 -31.68
C ALA A 672 -45.28 68.82 -31.17
N ARG A 673 -45.55 69.58 -30.10
CA ARG A 673 -46.91 69.79 -29.58
C ARG A 673 -47.85 70.46 -30.57
N CYS A 674 -47.30 71.27 -31.46
CA CYS A 674 -48.01 72.01 -32.51
C CYS A 674 -48.00 71.27 -33.86
N GLY A 675 -47.47 70.04 -33.94
CA GLY A 675 -47.34 69.27 -35.19
C GLY A 675 -46.21 69.73 -36.10
N VAL A 676 -45.23 70.45 -35.54
CA VAL A 676 -44.04 70.92 -36.25
C VAL A 676 -42.83 70.10 -35.84
N TYR A 677 -42.22 69.38 -36.78
CA TYR A 677 -41.04 68.54 -36.55
C TYR A 677 -39.83 69.04 -37.32
N THR A 678 -38.63 68.66 -36.85
CA THR A 678 -37.37 69.09 -37.46
C THR A 678 -36.54 67.88 -37.91
N LEU A 679 -36.06 67.92 -39.16
CA LEU A 679 -35.08 66.97 -39.70
C LEU A 679 -33.81 67.77 -40.03
N ILE A 680 -32.82 67.75 -39.15
CA ILE A 680 -31.67 68.67 -39.22
C ILE A 680 -30.39 67.87 -39.37
N HIS A 681 -29.58 68.21 -40.38
CA HIS A 681 -28.19 67.81 -40.47
C HIS A 681 -27.25 68.95 -40.05
N VAL A 682 -26.37 68.67 -39.10
CA VAL A 682 -25.35 69.58 -38.55
C VAL A 682 -23.97 69.18 -39.08
N ASP A 683 -23.28 70.12 -39.73
CA ASP A 683 -21.87 69.96 -40.09
C ASP A 683 -20.99 70.34 -38.90
N SER A 684 -20.49 69.32 -38.20
CA SER A 684 -19.65 69.45 -36.99
C SER A 684 -18.34 70.21 -37.18
N ARG A 685 -17.94 70.49 -38.43
CA ARG A 685 -16.71 71.25 -38.74
C ARG A 685 -16.95 72.76 -38.75
N GLN A 686 -18.20 73.19 -38.86
CA GLN A 686 -18.56 74.60 -38.89
C GLN A 686 -18.60 75.16 -37.47
N GLN A 687 -18.20 76.42 -37.31
CA GLN A 687 -18.27 77.08 -36.01
C GLN A 687 -19.74 77.35 -35.66
N LEU A 688 -20.17 76.85 -34.50
CA LEU A 688 -21.52 77.11 -33.99
C LEU A 688 -21.72 78.62 -33.72
N PRO A 689 -22.94 79.14 -33.92
CA PRO A 689 -23.28 80.54 -33.65
C PRO A 689 -23.00 80.96 -32.20
N HIS A 690 -22.74 82.26 -31.98
CA HIS A 690 -22.46 82.77 -30.63
C HIS A 690 -23.67 82.61 -29.70
N ASN A 691 -23.45 82.12 -28.48
CA ASN A 691 -24.48 81.84 -27.46
C ASN A 691 -25.52 80.77 -27.87
N PHE A 692 -25.14 79.81 -28.71
CA PHE A 692 -25.96 78.63 -29.02
C PHE A 692 -25.29 77.37 -28.47
N ASP A 693 -26.06 76.55 -27.74
CA ASP A 693 -25.65 75.21 -27.35
C ASP A 693 -26.37 74.19 -28.24
N LEU A 694 -25.63 73.24 -28.81
CA LEU A 694 -26.20 72.18 -29.62
C LEU A 694 -27.11 71.25 -28.80
N GLU A 695 -26.92 71.20 -27.49
CA GLU A 695 -27.77 70.44 -26.57
C GLU A 695 -29.23 70.90 -26.57
N ASP A 696 -29.48 72.17 -26.88
CA ASP A 696 -30.83 72.72 -27.05
C ASP A 696 -31.59 72.08 -28.23
N LEU A 697 -30.88 71.47 -29.20
CA LEU A 697 -31.48 70.66 -30.25
C LEU A 697 -31.51 69.17 -29.88
N ARG A 698 -30.44 68.66 -29.26
CA ARG A 698 -30.31 67.23 -28.94
C ARG A 698 -31.39 66.74 -27.99
N SER A 699 -31.74 67.55 -26.99
CA SER A 699 -32.76 67.22 -25.99
C SER A 699 -34.18 67.07 -26.57
N HIS A 700 -34.42 67.54 -27.80
CA HIS A 700 -35.73 67.56 -28.45
C HIS A 700 -35.80 66.76 -29.77
N ALA A 701 -34.75 66.02 -30.12
CA ALA A 701 -34.69 65.22 -31.34
C ALA A 701 -34.02 63.86 -31.11
N ASN A 702 -34.34 62.89 -31.96
CA ASN A 702 -33.59 61.64 -32.04
C ASN A 702 -32.23 61.94 -32.68
N CYS A 703 -31.15 61.68 -31.97
CA CYS A 703 -29.81 62.09 -32.38
C CYS A 703 -29.01 60.92 -32.94
N LEU A 704 -28.49 61.08 -34.16
CA LEU A 704 -27.54 60.17 -34.79
C LEU A 704 -26.22 60.90 -35.04
N ALA A 705 -25.11 60.34 -34.57
CA ALA A 705 -23.78 60.90 -34.80
C ALA A 705 -22.98 60.01 -35.74
N TRP A 706 -22.23 60.63 -36.65
CA TRP A 706 -21.35 59.95 -37.58
C TRP A 706 -20.10 59.41 -36.88
N THR A 707 -19.76 58.16 -37.17
CA THR A 707 -18.55 57.48 -36.69
C THR A 707 -17.81 56.85 -37.87
N ALA A 708 -16.63 56.26 -37.65
CA ALA A 708 -15.88 55.57 -38.70
C ALA A 708 -16.64 54.40 -39.36
N GLU A 709 -17.61 53.82 -38.64
CA GLU A 709 -18.42 52.68 -39.10
C GLU A 709 -19.80 53.10 -39.63
N GLY A 710 -20.13 54.40 -39.62
CA GLY A 710 -21.43 54.94 -40.02
C GLY A 710 -22.15 55.69 -38.89
N PHE A 711 -23.45 55.94 -39.07
CA PHE A 711 -24.27 56.63 -38.07
C PHE A 711 -24.60 55.73 -36.88
N ARG A 712 -24.45 56.26 -35.67
CA ARG A 712 -24.85 55.61 -34.42
C ARG A 712 -25.86 56.45 -33.67
N TRP A 713 -26.86 55.78 -33.12
CA TRP A 713 -27.87 56.41 -32.26
C TRP A 713 -27.23 56.89 -30.95
N GLN A 714 -27.62 58.06 -30.44
CA GLN A 714 -27.01 58.65 -29.23
C GLN A 714 -27.80 58.37 -27.94
N ASP A 715 -29.05 57.89 -28.04
CA ASP A 715 -29.79 57.33 -26.90
C ASP A 715 -28.97 56.23 -26.21
N PRO A 716 -28.67 56.34 -24.90
CA PRO A 716 -27.86 55.38 -24.17
C PRO A 716 -28.35 53.93 -24.26
N GLY A 717 -29.66 53.71 -24.39
CA GLY A 717 -30.26 52.37 -24.50
C GLY A 717 -30.06 51.72 -25.87
N LEU A 718 -29.83 52.52 -26.93
CA LEU A 718 -29.69 52.06 -28.31
C LEU A 718 -28.29 52.29 -28.90
N ALA A 719 -27.45 53.11 -28.27
CA ALA A 719 -26.17 53.55 -28.82
C ALA A 719 -25.15 52.43 -29.06
N TRP A 720 -25.30 51.30 -28.36
CA TRP A 720 -24.45 50.12 -28.51
C TRP A 720 -24.88 49.21 -29.67
N LEU A 721 -26.09 49.40 -30.21
CA LEU A 721 -26.62 48.59 -31.31
C LEU A 721 -26.10 49.11 -32.65
N PRO A 722 -25.48 48.25 -33.49
CA PRO A 722 -25.23 48.58 -34.88
C PRO A 722 -26.52 48.96 -35.60
N LEU A 723 -26.51 50.12 -36.25
CA LEU A 723 -27.65 50.68 -36.97
C LEU A 723 -27.35 50.68 -38.47
N THR A 724 -28.20 50.00 -39.24
CA THR A 724 -28.21 50.09 -40.70
C THR A 724 -29.37 50.99 -41.11
N LEU A 725 -29.05 52.17 -41.64
CA LEU A 725 -30.06 53.11 -42.14
C LEU A 725 -30.51 52.71 -43.54
N GLU A 726 -31.78 52.97 -43.84
CA GLU A 726 -32.36 52.71 -45.14
C GLU A 726 -31.83 53.73 -46.17
N ALA A 727 -31.28 53.21 -47.26
CA ALA A 727 -30.79 54.03 -48.35
C ALA A 727 -31.96 54.65 -49.15
N PRO A 728 -31.76 55.84 -49.74
CA PRO A 728 -32.72 56.39 -50.68
C PRO A 728 -32.87 55.46 -51.90
N PRO A 729 -34.04 55.43 -52.55
CA PRO A 729 -34.22 54.64 -53.76
C PRO A 729 -33.34 55.14 -54.91
N GLU A 730 -33.19 54.31 -55.94
CA GLU A 730 -32.47 54.73 -57.14
C GLU A 730 -33.14 55.95 -57.77
N PRO A 731 -32.40 56.87 -58.42
CA PRO A 731 -32.96 58.15 -58.87
C PRO A 731 -34.21 58.05 -59.75
N ALA A 732 -34.31 57.00 -60.58
CA ALA A 732 -35.48 56.74 -61.41
C ALA A 732 -36.72 56.35 -60.59
N GLU A 733 -36.55 55.43 -59.61
CA GLU A 733 -37.61 55.03 -58.69
C GLU A 733 -38.05 56.21 -57.81
N PHE A 734 -37.10 57.01 -57.34
CA PHE A 734 -37.36 58.20 -56.53
C PHE A 734 -38.31 59.17 -57.24
N VAL A 735 -37.98 59.58 -58.46
CA VAL A 735 -38.78 60.52 -59.24
C VAL A 735 -40.17 59.95 -59.52
N GLU A 736 -40.26 58.65 -59.82
CA GLU A 736 -41.53 58.00 -60.10
C GLU A 736 -42.44 57.95 -58.86
N ILE A 737 -41.91 57.57 -57.69
CA ILE A 737 -42.65 57.57 -56.42
C ILE A 737 -43.17 58.99 -56.12
N VAL A 738 -42.30 59.99 -56.22
CA VAL A 738 -42.66 61.40 -55.96
C VAL A 738 -43.75 61.88 -56.92
N ARG A 739 -43.66 61.54 -58.21
CA ARG A 739 -44.68 61.88 -59.22
C ARG A 739 -46.03 61.26 -58.86
N GLN A 740 -46.06 59.98 -58.51
CA GLN A 740 -47.28 59.28 -58.13
C GLN A 740 -47.92 59.90 -56.87
N VAL A 741 -47.13 60.23 -55.85
CA VAL A 741 -47.68 60.92 -54.67
C VAL A 741 -48.25 62.30 -55.03
N GLY A 742 -47.55 63.06 -55.88
CA GLY A 742 -48.00 64.37 -56.36
C GLY A 742 -49.35 64.30 -57.08
N GLU A 743 -49.56 63.30 -57.95
CA GLU A 743 -50.83 63.08 -58.64
C GLU A 743 -51.99 62.84 -57.67
N HIS A 744 -51.79 62.01 -56.65
CA HIS A 744 -52.82 61.74 -55.64
C HIS A 744 -53.09 62.92 -54.69
N ALA A 745 -52.08 63.75 -54.40
CA ALA A 745 -52.24 64.92 -53.54
C ALA A 745 -53.10 66.03 -54.17
N ARG A 746 -53.08 66.15 -55.51
CA ARG A 746 -53.88 67.14 -56.25
C ARG A 746 -55.39 66.97 -56.03
N ASP A 747 -55.85 65.73 -55.95
CA ASP A 747 -57.26 65.39 -55.76
C ASP A 747 -57.74 65.64 -54.33
N THR A 748 -56.82 65.74 -53.36
CA THR A 748 -57.13 65.93 -51.93
C THR A 748 -57.40 67.38 -51.53
N ARG A 749 -57.18 68.36 -52.42
CA ARG A 749 -57.51 69.78 -52.17
C ARG A 749 -59.00 70.03 -51.90
N ARG A 750 -59.87 69.08 -52.25
CA ARG A 750 -61.30 69.13 -51.89
C ARG A 750 -61.51 68.55 -50.50
N VAL A 751 -61.41 69.41 -49.48
CA VAL A 751 -61.94 69.08 -48.15
C VAL A 751 -63.47 69.08 -48.25
N GLU A 752 -64.05 67.90 -48.45
CA GLU A 752 -65.51 67.72 -48.50
C GLU A 752 -66.01 67.40 -47.09
N VAL A 753 -66.74 68.34 -46.47
CA VAL A 753 -67.40 68.09 -45.18
C VAL A 753 -68.80 67.54 -45.46
N PRO A 754 -69.15 66.31 -45.01
CA PRO A 754 -70.49 65.76 -45.19
C PRO A 754 -71.57 66.69 -44.62
N PHE A 755 -72.56 67.06 -45.44
CA PHE A 755 -73.63 67.98 -45.02
C PHE A 755 -74.37 67.51 -43.77
N GLY A 756 -74.51 66.20 -43.56
CA GLY A 756 -75.15 65.62 -42.37
C GLY A 756 -74.46 65.95 -41.03
N ARG A 757 -73.20 66.39 -41.03
CA ARG A 757 -72.52 66.90 -39.81
C ARG A 757 -72.86 68.35 -39.49
N ILE A 758 -73.29 69.12 -40.49
CA ILE A 758 -73.66 70.54 -40.38
C ILE A 758 -75.18 70.67 -40.21
N ALA A 759 -75.93 69.78 -40.84
CA ALA A 759 -77.38 69.75 -40.78
C ALA A 759 -77.86 69.40 -39.36
N PRO A 760 -79.00 69.97 -38.92
CA PRO A 760 -79.64 69.55 -37.68
C PRO A 760 -79.96 68.05 -37.74
N LYS A 761 -80.08 67.42 -36.56
CA LYS A 761 -80.54 66.02 -36.51
C LYS A 761 -82.02 65.95 -36.92
N PRO A 762 -82.51 64.81 -37.46
CA PRO A 762 -83.88 64.72 -37.99
C PRO A 762 -84.99 65.10 -36.98
N ASP A 763 -84.75 64.90 -35.69
CA ASP A 763 -85.63 65.26 -34.57
C ASP A 763 -85.64 66.76 -34.23
N GLU A 764 -84.65 67.52 -34.71
CA GLU A 764 -84.54 68.98 -34.53
C GLU A 764 -85.10 69.77 -35.73
N TYR A 765 -85.57 69.08 -36.77
CA TYR A 765 -86.14 69.72 -37.96
C TYR A 765 -87.36 70.56 -37.61
N TRP A 766 -87.38 71.79 -38.12
CA TRP A 766 -88.46 72.77 -37.91
C TRP A 766 -88.71 73.17 -36.44
N GLY A 767 -87.76 72.88 -35.54
CA GLY A 767 -87.88 73.16 -34.10
C GLY A 767 -87.30 74.51 -33.63
N ARG A 768 -86.64 75.29 -34.50
CA ARG A 768 -85.96 76.55 -34.13
C ARG A 768 -86.85 77.78 -34.34
N ASP A 769 -86.63 78.84 -33.54
CA ASP A 769 -87.37 80.12 -33.63
C ASP A 769 -86.72 81.04 -34.66
N SER A 770 -87.49 81.49 -35.66
CA SER A 770 -87.03 82.38 -36.73
C SER A 770 -87.66 83.80 -36.67
N ARG A 771 -88.29 84.20 -35.55
CA ARG A 771 -89.01 85.49 -35.47
C ARG A 771 -88.11 86.72 -35.49
N ARG A 772 -86.84 86.59 -35.11
CA ARG A 772 -85.88 87.72 -35.02
C ARG A 772 -84.82 87.70 -36.11
N SER A 773 -84.37 86.52 -36.51
CA SER A 773 -83.37 86.30 -37.56
C SER A 773 -83.57 84.90 -38.16
N LEU A 774 -82.97 84.68 -39.33
CA LEU A 774 -82.81 83.37 -39.93
C LEU A 774 -81.33 83.00 -39.86
N ASP A 775 -81.04 81.89 -39.18
CA ASP A 775 -79.68 81.39 -38.98
C ASP A 775 -79.53 80.06 -39.73
N VAL A 776 -78.66 80.05 -40.75
CA VAL A 776 -78.44 78.89 -41.62
C VAL A 776 -76.99 78.42 -41.50
N PRO A 777 -76.72 77.20 -41.00
CA PRO A 777 -75.35 76.70 -40.94
C PRO A 777 -74.84 76.40 -42.34
N LEU A 778 -73.77 77.09 -42.74
CA LEU A 778 -73.16 76.98 -44.07
C LEU A 778 -72.04 75.93 -44.13
N GLY A 779 -71.33 75.73 -43.02
CA GLY A 779 -70.11 74.95 -42.99
C GLY A 779 -69.44 74.96 -41.61
N ARG A 780 -68.22 74.43 -41.53
CA ARG A 780 -67.37 74.52 -40.34
C ARG A 780 -66.35 75.64 -40.49
N ALA A 781 -66.08 76.36 -39.41
CA ALA A 781 -64.92 77.24 -39.24
C ALA A 781 -64.00 76.59 -38.19
N GLY A 782 -63.00 75.83 -38.65
CA GLY A 782 -62.20 74.94 -37.79
C GLY A 782 -62.99 73.70 -37.33
N ALA A 783 -62.53 73.00 -36.29
CA ALA A 783 -63.21 71.77 -35.87
C ALA A 783 -64.54 72.00 -35.14
N THR A 784 -64.62 72.93 -34.19
CA THR A 784 -65.77 72.98 -33.25
C THR A 784 -66.87 73.95 -33.65
N LYS A 785 -66.57 74.95 -34.49
CA LYS A 785 -67.49 76.05 -34.76
C LYS A 785 -68.21 75.86 -36.10
N LEU A 786 -69.54 75.96 -36.07
CA LEU A 786 -70.33 76.12 -37.28
C LEU A 786 -70.25 77.57 -37.76
N GLN A 787 -70.04 77.76 -39.05
CA GLN A 787 -70.18 79.05 -39.69
C GLN A 787 -71.62 79.21 -40.14
N ASP A 788 -72.34 80.11 -39.48
CA ASP A 788 -73.73 80.41 -39.80
C ASP A 788 -73.83 81.65 -40.71
N LEU A 789 -74.84 81.64 -41.57
CA LEU A 789 -75.35 82.79 -42.29
C LEU A 789 -76.54 83.35 -41.51
N HIS A 790 -76.40 84.59 -41.03
CA HIS A 790 -77.44 85.29 -40.29
C HIS A 790 -78.14 86.31 -41.20
N LEU A 791 -79.47 86.21 -41.32
CA LEU A 791 -80.30 87.13 -42.10
C LEU A 791 -81.41 87.72 -41.24
N GLY A 792 -81.86 88.94 -41.57
CA GLY A 792 -83.03 89.58 -40.95
C GLY A 792 -82.74 90.50 -39.76
N SER A 793 -81.48 90.63 -39.35
CA SER A 793 -81.05 91.63 -38.35
C SER A 793 -80.65 92.95 -39.03
N GLY A 794 -81.28 94.05 -38.65
CA GLY A 794 -81.00 95.38 -39.21
C GLY A 794 -81.23 95.46 -40.73
N THR A 795 -80.19 95.85 -41.48
CA THR A 795 -80.21 95.92 -42.95
C THR A 795 -79.68 94.65 -43.64
N SER A 796 -79.33 93.60 -42.89
CA SER A 796 -78.78 92.34 -43.43
C SER A 796 -79.87 91.42 -43.98
N GLN A 797 -80.55 91.87 -45.04
CA GLN A 797 -81.65 91.15 -45.69
C GLN A 797 -81.21 90.48 -47.01
N HIS A 798 -80.05 90.87 -47.55
CA HIS A 798 -79.54 90.42 -48.84
C HIS A 798 -78.11 89.91 -48.70
N VAL A 799 -77.75 88.89 -49.49
CA VAL A 799 -76.42 88.27 -49.51
C VAL A 799 -75.86 88.34 -50.92
N LEU A 800 -74.60 88.76 -51.05
CA LEU A 800 -73.84 88.68 -52.28
C LEU A 800 -72.81 87.57 -52.16
N ILE A 801 -72.88 86.57 -53.05
CA ILE A 801 -71.92 85.46 -53.08
C ILE A 801 -71.06 85.61 -54.34
N ALA A 802 -69.77 85.83 -54.13
CA ALA A 802 -68.78 85.96 -55.20
C ALA A 802 -67.71 84.89 -55.05
N GLY A 803 -67.24 84.36 -56.19
CA GLY A 803 -66.21 83.32 -56.22
C GLY A 803 -65.76 83.06 -57.66
N LYS A 804 -64.47 82.74 -57.83
CA LYS A 804 -63.89 82.36 -59.13
C LYS A 804 -64.46 80.99 -59.58
N THR A 805 -64.40 80.69 -60.87
CA THR A 805 -64.78 79.36 -61.38
C THR A 805 -64.00 78.26 -60.66
N GLY A 806 -64.71 77.25 -60.15
CA GLY A 806 -64.11 76.17 -59.36
C GLY A 806 -64.06 76.41 -57.84
N SER A 807 -64.43 77.59 -57.34
CA SER A 807 -64.42 77.90 -55.90
C SER A 807 -65.58 77.29 -55.09
N GLY A 808 -66.32 76.33 -55.66
CA GLY A 808 -67.48 75.71 -54.98
C GLY A 808 -68.77 76.54 -54.94
N LYS A 809 -68.85 77.70 -55.62
CA LYS A 809 -70.03 78.60 -55.56
C LYS A 809 -71.36 77.91 -55.91
N SER A 810 -71.36 77.01 -56.90
CA SER A 810 -72.58 76.29 -57.33
C SER A 810 -72.96 75.15 -56.39
N SER A 811 -72.03 74.66 -55.56
CA SER A 811 -72.29 73.65 -54.52
C SER A 811 -72.73 74.31 -53.22
N PHE A 812 -72.33 75.57 -53.01
CA PHE A 812 -72.73 76.39 -51.87
C PHE A 812 -74.18 76.89 -51.99
N LEU A 813 -74.61 77.24 -53.20
CA LEU A 813 -76.01 77.57 -53.54
C LEU A 813 -76.85 76.30 -53.65
#